data_AF-A0A7L2KJD7-F1
#
_entry.id   AF-A0A7L2KJD7-F1
#
_cell.length_a   1.000
_cell.length_b   1.000
_cell.length_c   1.000
_cell.angle_alpha   90.00
_cell.angle_beta   90.00
_cell.angle_gamma   90.00
#
_symmetry.space_group_name_H-M   'P 1'
#
loop_
_entity.id
_entity.type
_entity.pdbx_description
1 polymer ?
#
loop_
_entity_poly.entity_id
_entity_poly.type
_entity_poly.pdbx_seq_one_letter_code
_entity_poly.pdbx_strand_id
1 'polypeptide(L)'
;QYEKAREDRRAKLNTLYKYIFEVLSAVAGLDLPTVEEMILDVPTLDPFDSFFAKGGRKSLKIFYQEGNARGTECGRVIPGVEKGGRIKQFYVEKTPDKIEGLCLFFFRSKTDTPINDKTIHEEIFFGVLDASDGLLPGVKNVIEKVFLPAILETSSWGVLSQSKDATKDKKKFVETIKRYISFLGGAAASIEGTVELEKIDYIDFSELQTFDKITAAADNYDTVHQLEEVLMIWYRQIERVLIESKQLRREAKDSGPLMELDNWKYMSAKLNFIIEQIKGQNCKAVINVLKVAKSKVLKKWQELDAKITDAANESKDNVKYLKTLEKVCQPLYTTDVVLMTQGIPNLIKSVQMIHRVSKYYNTSERITSLLIKVTNQMVTSCKAYITDAGLNRLWDQETPVVIGKINECICLLKEYQKSFCESRQETLEHLEEKALEVSEMYIFGKSEAFCRRLEKIMKMIAIEQNFSALTQCAVEGIDLMAVKFKNIYHIFQKKPYDTLDPRVTEFDVDFVKFMSEVERLETQLQNFMRTCFRKILSSQNSLQLLQRFQSLNMPCLQEEITSTVGYILQHYVAELEATKKLYQAQKDDPPLARNMPPIAGKILWVRQLFRRINEPISYFHKHSDILASPEGKAVVQSYNKLAYVLVEFEVVYHDAWMKEISQLQYPLQSTILVRHPTTEKFLVNFDPQILEIVRETKCMMKLGLEVPEQAVKIAILENKLKSNKLQLEGVVESYEDLCKSTPNIFVNLLAPKAEKMESVLRQGLTMLTWASVSLETFFQEAEQVLNVFKQLLRRVTVISDVRIGLLLKEISYTSLVSLPVDGSIKIEDLLADNEDYTKECSEVLNIKSMRIEDAVEDLIDIFERYCGFAPPKSSETQGRKRIAFEGSQSDDSKSSNKEEEFKKNCKDLLAYFSRRLLVSLQKATRLSLDRVKRRMGLPTRPKDLAPFLKVEIHLESPNLVIVPSLDDIQEAINRMIHLTLEVSRGVAQWGQRHLQKSILKTEPGTQQAGFGSQGKKGKKGETDDKVVRKLKNFYASVAENEAIAKIIVLLSSAGDSLKEGVSEVLQEFDKYKVLWTEDKDTVFQEIFATDPTVSEIKEEIIHYDTFEQELKNLRPIILLGPLELHTAPLKKSLTIEANSWKMVLCHYLNEEYKKKLLGLVSFINDHVNKLSRPLTDLDDVRLAMEALSTIQEKRSDIDISMGPIE
;
A
#
# COMPACT_ATOMS: atom_id res chain seq x y z
N GLN A 1 -30.64 73.05 69.31
CA GLN A 1 -31.62 72.66 68.27
C GLN A 1 -30.93 72.06 67.04
N TYR A 2 -29.96 72.76 66.43
CA TYR A 2 -29.23 72.25 65.26
C TYR A 2 -28.40 70.97 65.52
N GLU A 3 -27.80 70.80 66.69
CA GLU A 3 -27.12 69.54 67.08
C GLU A 3 -28.08 68.35 67.16
N LYS A 4 -29.26 68.55 67.76
CA LYS A 4 -30.31 67.52 67.83
C LYS A 4 -30.80 67.12 66.43
N ALA A 5 -31.02 68.10 65.55
CA ALA A 5 -31.37 67.85 64.15
C ALA A 5 -30.27 67.11 63.38
N ARG A 6 -28.99 67.31 63.73
CA ARG A 6 -27.86 66.56 63.16
C ARG A 6 -27.85 65.11 63.60
N GLU A 7 -28.08 64.84 64.89
CA GLU A 7 -28.19 63.47 65.41
C GLU A 7 -29.41 62.74 64.84
N ASP A 8 -30.54 63.43 64.66
CA ASP A 8 -31.73 62.86 63.99
C ASP A 8 -31.43 62.46 62.52
N ARG A 9 -30.59 63.24 61.80
CA ARG A 9 -30.11 62.86 60.46
C ARG A 9 -29.14 61.69 60.50
N ARG A 10 -28.24 61.64 61.50
CA ARG A 10 -27.30 60.52 61.69
C ARG A 10 -28.02 59.21 61.95
N ALA A 11 -29.12 59.22 62.70
CA ALA A 11 -29.96 58.05 62.95
C ALA A 11 -30.66 57.49 61.70
N LYS A 12 -30.85 58.31 60.64
CA LYS A 12 -31.46 57.88 59.36
C LYS A 12 -30.50 57.19 58.41
N LEU A 13 -29.18 57.25 58.65
CA LEU A 13 -28.19 56.67 57.76
C LEU A 13 -28.25 55.14 57.79
N ASN A 14 -28.81 54.55 56.74
CA ASN A 14 -28.86 53.10 56.54
C ASN A 14 -27.83 52.64 55.48
N THR A 15 -27.84 51.34 55.18
CA THR A 15 -27.00 50.69 54.16
C THR A 15 -27.12 51.32 52.76
N LEU A 16 -28.29 51.83 52.36
CA LEU A 16 -28.50 52.52 51.08
C LEU A 16 -27.75 53.86 51.01
N TYR A 17 -27.73 54.62 52.11
CA TYR A 17 -26.97 55.86 52.20
C TYR A 17 -25.46 55.59 52.11
N LYS A 18 -24.99 54.57 52.84
CA LYS A 18 -23.57 54.19 52.85
C LYS A 18 -23.05 53.79 51.47
N TYR A 19 -23.85 53.10 50.66
CA TYR A 19 -23.47 52.79 49.28
C TYR A 19 -23.18 54.05 48.45
N ILE A 20 -24.02 55.08 48.55
CA ILE A 20 -23.77 56.36 47.86
C ILE A 20 -22.53 57.05 48.43
N PHE A 21 -22.29 56.94 49.74
CA PHE A 21 -21.12 57.54 50.40
C PHE A 21 -19.81 56.87 49.99
N GLU A 22 -19.80 55.55 49.78
CA GLU A 22 -18.65 54.81 49.26
C GLU A 22 -18.27 55.28 47.85
N VAL A 23 -19.27 55.50 46.98
CA VAL A 23 -19.03 56.06 45.64
C VAL A 23 -18.50 57.49 45.74
N LEU A 24 -19.07 58.32 46.61
CA LEU A 24 -18.58 59.68 46.84
C LEU A 24 -17.15 59.71 47.39
N SER A 25 -16.82 58.80 48.31
CA SER A 25 -15.48 58.62 48.89
C SER A 25 -14.46 58.26 47.81
N ALA A 26 -14.79 57.28 46.96
CA ALA A 26 -13.90 56.84 45.88
C ALA A 26 -13.66 57.93 44.82
N VAL A 27 -14.69 58.69 44.45
CA VAL A 27 -14.59 59.72 43.40
C VAL A 27 -13.95 61.01 43.94
N ALA A 28 -14.26 61.43 45.17
CA ALA A 28 -13.70 62.65 45.75
C ALA A 28 -12.31 62.45 46.39
N GLY A 29 -11.86 61.20 46.55
CA GLY A 29 -10.58 60.86 47.20
C GLY A 29 -10.58 61.12 48.70
N LEU A 30 -11.74 61.04 49.35
CA LEU A 30 -11.94 61.28 50.79
C LEU A 30 -12.21 59.96 51.50
N ASP A 31 -11.87 59.85 52.79
CA ASP A 31 -12.26 58.70 53.61
C ASP A 31 -13.77 58.72 53.93
N LEU A 32 -14.37 57.53 54.08
CA LEU A 32 -15.81 57.36 54.30
C LEU A 32 -16.34 58.14 55.52
N PRO A 33 -15.65 58.17 56.68
CA PRO A 33 -16.07 59.00 57.82
C PRO A 33 -16.13 60.50 57.49
N THR A 34 -15.17 61.03 56.74
CA THR A 34 -15.18 62.43 56.31
C THR A 34 -16.37 62.73 55.40
N VAL A 35 -16.70 61.84 54.47
CA VAL A 35 -17.89 61.99 53.60
C VAL A 35 -19.18 61.98 54.40
N GLU A 36 -19.32 61.05 55.35
CA GLU A 36 -20.48 60.99 56.27
C GLU A 36 -20.66 62.31 57.03
N GLU A 37 -19.58 62.84 57.61
CA GLU A 37 -19.63 64.11 58.35
C GLU A 37 -20.00 65.31 57.46
N MET A 38 -19.47 65.36 56.23
CA MET A 38 -19.77 66.43 55.28
C MET A 38 -21.20 66.38 54.72
N ILE A 39 -21.80 65.19 54.62
CA ILE A 39 -23.20 65.03 54.21
C ILE A 39 -24.15 65.34 55.36
N LEU A 40 -23.79 64.99 56.60
CA LEU A 40 -24.57 65.37 57.79
C LEU A 40 -24.60 66.89 58.04
N ASP A 41 -23.61 67.63 57.49
CA ASP A 41 -23.60 69.09 57.46
C ASP A 41 -24.70 69.68 56.55
N VAL A 42 -25.37 68.88 55.72
CA VAL A 42 -26.45 69.31 54.81
C VAL A 42 -27.75 69.50 55.60
N PRO A 43 -28.56 70.54 55.31
CA PRO A 43 -29.76 70.84 56.09
C PRO A 43 -30.81 69.73 56.07
N THR A 44 -30.99 69.00 54.97
CA THR A 44 -32.00 67.93 54.83
C THR A 44 -31.48 66.75 54.01
N LEU A 45 -31.95 65.53 54.33
CA LEU A 45 -31.67 64.29 53.58
C LEU A 45 -32.86 63.81 52.74
N ASP A 46 -33.96 64.57 52.70
CA ASP A 46 -35.17 64.24 51.92
C ASP A 46 -34.90 63.90 50.43
N PRO A 47 -33.90 64.49 49.73
CA PRO A 47 -33.56 64.08 48.38
C PRO A 47 -33.11 62.62 48.27
N PHE A 48 -32.38 62.10 49.26
CA PHE A 48 -31.98 60.69 49.30
C PHE A 48 -33.19 59.80 49.56
N ASP A 49 -34.00 60.12 50.57
CA ASP A 49 -35.23 59.37 50.87
C ASP A 49 -36.18 59.32 49.66
N SER A 50 -36.32 60.45 48.95
CA SER A 50 -37.11 60.55 47.73
C SER A 50 -36.52 59.77 46.55
N PHE A 51 -35.20 59.61 46.47
CA PHE A 51 -34.56 58.82 45.40
C PHE A 51 -34.74 57.31 45.60
N PHE A 52 -34.69 56.84 46.85
CA PHE A 52 -34.88 55.43 47.19
C PHE A 52 -36.36 54.98 47.15
N ALA A 53 -37.31 55.90 47.35
CA ALA A 53 -38.74 55.60 47.39
C ALA A 53 -39.33 55.15 46.04
N LYS A 54 -40.41 54.35 46.10
CA LYS A 54 -41.24 54.01 44.94
C LYS A 54 -41.99 55.24 44.43
N GLY A 55 -41.98 55.49 43.12
CA GLY A 55 -42.52 56.71 42.51
C GLY A 55 -41.70 57.97 42.84
N GLY A 56 -40.51 57.79 43.40
CA GLY A 56 -39.59 58.83 43.80
C GLY A 56 -38.83 59.49 42.65
N ARG A 57 -37.79 60.25 43.00
CA ARG A 57 -36.94 60.95 42.02
C ARG A 57 -36.13 59.97 41.18
N LYS A 58 -35.96 60.30 39.89
CA LYS A 58 -35.11 59.53 38.95
C LYS A 58 -33.63 59.80 39.09
N SER A 59 -33.25 60.93 39.69
CA SER A 59 -31.87 61.33 39.85
C SER A 59 -31.62 62.01 41.18
N LEU A 60 -30.43 61.83 41.73
CA LEU A 60 -29.89 62.52 42.89
C LEU A 60 -28.58 63.19 42.48
N LYS A 61 -28.46 64.51 42.68
CA LYS A 61 -27.26 65.28 42.30
C LYS A 61 -26.53 65.78 43.53
N ILE A 62 -25.21 65.60 43.55
CA ILE A 62 -24.34 65.97 44.65
C ILE A 62 -23.13 66.72 44.08
N PHE A 63 -22.93 67.96 44.52
CA PHE A 63 -21.83 68.81 44.07
C PHE A 63 -20.74 68.86 45.13
N TYR A 64 -19.49 68.68 44.73
CA TYR A 64 -18.31 68.80 45.57
C TYR A 64 -17.42 69.92 45.04
N GLN A 65 -17.47 71.08 45.69
CA GLN A 65 -16.72 72.28 45.31
C GLN A 65 -16.45 73.19 46.50
N GLU A 66 -15.61 74.21 46.31
CA GLU A 66 -15.37 75.24 47.31
C GLU A 66 -16.59 76.15 47.48
N GLY A 67 -16.91 76.47 48.72
CA GLY A 67 -17.96 77.42 49.05
C GLY A 67 -17.80 77.97 50.46
N ASN A 68 -18.63 78.94 50.82
CA ASN A 68 -18.59 79.56 52.14
C ASN A 68 -18.83 78.52 53.24
N ALA A 69 -17.97 78.51 54.26
CA ALA A 69 -18.08 77.61 55.38
C ALA A 69 -19.46 77.72 56.05
N ARG A 70 -20.10 76.59 56.31
CA ARG A 70 -21.43 76.55 56.91
C ARG A 70 -21.37 77.06 58.35
N GLY A 71 -22.30 77.94 58.70
CA GLY A 71 -22.43 78.46 60.07
C GLY A 71 -22.98 77.43 61.06
N THR A 72 -23.36 77.90 62.26
CA THR A 72 -23.91 77.09 63.36
C THR A 72 -25.16 76.25 62.99
N GLU A 73 -25.78 76.53 61.84
CA GLU A 73 -26.92 75.80 61.29
C GLU A 73 -26.62 74.34 60.92
N CYS A 74 -25.36 73.98 60.68
CA CYS A 74 -24.95 72.61 60.36
C CYS A 74 -24.84 71.68 61.60
N GLY A 75 -24.95 72.22 62.80
CA GLY A 75 -24.97 71.45 64.06
C GLY A 75 -23.59 70.97 64.54
N ARG A 76 -22.47 71.51 64.02
CA ARG A 76 -21.11 71.35 64.56
C ARG A 76 -20.26 72.61 64.33
N VAL A 77 -19.16 72.76 65.07
CA VAL A 77 -18.14 73.79 64.82
C VAL A 77 -16.96 73.15 64.11
N ILE A 78 -16.56 73.70 62.96
CA ILE A 78 -15.41 73.22 62.17
C ILE A 78 -14.14 73.91 62.70
N PRO A 79 -13.15 73.19 63.28
CA PRO A 79 -11.95 73.81 63.83
C PRO A 79 -11.09 74.45 62.73
N GLY A 80 -10.62 75.69 62.94
CA GLY A 80 -9.64 76.35 62.06
C GLY A 80 -10.19 77.20 60.91
N VAL A 81 -11.51 77.43 60.83
CA VAL A 81 -12.14 78.22 59.76
C VAL A 81 -12.71 79.53 60.32
N GLU A 82 -12.21 80.67 59.86
CA GLU A 82 -12.77 81.99 60.20
C GLU A 82 -14.18 82.18 59.61
N LYS A 83 -15.05 82.98 60.26
CA LYS A 83 -16.39 83.29 59.74
C LYS A 83 -16.29 83.89 58.34
N GLY A 84 -16.71 83.14 57.33
CA GLY A 84 -16.64 83.54 55.91
C GLY A 84 -15.50 82.88 55.11
N GLY A 85 -14.69 82.01 55.71
CA GLY A 85 -13.68 81.22 55.00
C GLY A 85 -14.30 80.26 53.97
N ARG A 86 -13.60 80.02 52.85
CA ARG A 86 -14.02 79.05 51.82
C ARG A 86 -13.45 77.67 52.11
N ILE A 87 -14.30 76.66 52.09
CA ILE A 87 -13.93 75.24 52.27
C ILE A 87 -14.62 74.38 51.22
N LYS A 88 -14.02 73.24 50.86
CA LYS A 88 -14.67 72.22 50.03
C LYS A 88 -15.80 71.56 50.81
N GLN A 89 -16.99 71.49 50.22
CA GLN A 89 -18.18 70.92 50.86
C GLN A 89 -19.11 70.22 49.85
N PHE A 90 -19.96 69.31 50.34
CA PHE A 90 -20.99 68.65 49.53
C PHE A 90 -22.30 69.45 49.54
N TYR A 91 -22.83 69.78 48.37
CA TYR A 91 -24.18 70.32 48.18
C TYR A 91 -25.08 69.23 47.58
N VAL A 92 -26.20 68.94 48.23
CA VAL A 92 -27.17 67.94 47.76
C VAL A 92 -28.33 68.67 47.11
N GLU A 93 -28.56 68.41 45.82
CA GLU A 93 -29.62 68.93 44.94
C GLU A 93 -29.69 70.46 44.73
N LYS A 94 -29.28 71.28 45.71
CA LYS A 94 -29.14 72.73 45.55
C LYS A 94 -28.00 73.02 44.58
N THR A 95 -28.35 73.46 43.37
CA THR A 95 -27.39 73.93 42.39
C THR A 95 -26.72 75.21 42.89
N PRO A 96 -25.40 75.24 43.06
CA PRO A 96 -24.70 76.50 43.30
C PRO A 96 -24.83 77.41 42.06
N ASP A 97 -24.77 78.73 42.25
CA ASP A 97 -24.90 79.71 41.15
C ASP A 97 -23.83 79.52 40.05
N LYS A 98 -22.68 78.94 40.42
CA LYS A 98 -21.61 78.52 39.52
C LYS A 98 -21.06 77.15 39.94
N ILE A 99 -20.91 76.25 38.97
CA ILE A 99 -20.34 74.91 39.17
C ILE A 99 -18.86 74.98 38.84
N GLU A 100 -18.01 74.81 39.84
CA GLU A 100 -16.54 74.95 39.73
C GLU A 100 -15.78 73.70 40.23
N GLY A 101 -16.50 72.60 40.48
CA GLY A 101 -15.91 71.35 40.96
C GLY A 101 -16.62 70.12 40.41
N LEU A 102 -16.71 69.05 41.20
CA LEU A 102 -17.29 67.80 40.76
C LEU A 102 -18.80 67.80 40.95
N CYS A 103 -19.54 67.42 39.91
CA CYS A 103 -20.96 67.09 39.99
C CYS A 103 -21.12 65.59 39.85
N LEU A 104 -21.45 64.91 40.96
CA LEU A 104 -21.78 63.50 40.99
C LEU A 104 -23.28 63.36 40.89
N PHE A 105 -23.75 62.60 39.90
CA PHE A 105 -25.16 62.34 39.73
C PHE A 105 -25.42 60.84 39.72
N PHE A 106 -26.41 60.44 40.51
CA PHE A 106 -26.93 59.08 40.58
C PHE A 106 -28.27 59.07 39.88
N PHE A 107 -28.55 58.07 39.06
CA PHE A 107 -29.82 57.94 38.38
C PHE A 107 -30.29 56.49 38.33
N ARG A 108 -31.60 56.32 38.24
CA ARG A 108 -32.28 55.02 38.17
C ARG A 108 -33.20 54.96 36.97
N SER A 109 -33.17 53.85 36.24
CA SER A 109 -33.95 53.70 34.99
C SER A 109 -35.44 53.41 35.24
N LYS A 110 -35.77 52.72 36.33
CA LYS A 110 -37.13 52.32 36.73
C LYS A 110 -37.51 53.00 38.04
N THR A 111 -38.72 53.56 38.14
CA THR A 111 -39.25 54.23 39.36
C THR A 111 -40.36 53.45 40.06
N ASP A 112 -40.80 52.33 39.46
CA ASP A 112 -42.00 51.60 39.90
C ASP A 112 -41.74 50.69 41.11
N THR A 113 -40.48 50.45 41.42
CA THR A 113 -39.99 49.66 42.58
C THR A 113 -39.26 50.59 43.56
N PRO A 114 -39.27 50.33 44.88
CA PRO A 114 -38.33 50.99 45.79
C PRO A 114 -36.91 50.40 45.63
N ILE A 115 -35.88 51.19 45.90
CA ILE A 115 -34.49 50.69 45.90
C ILE A 115 -34.21 50.03 47.26
N ASN A 116 -33.76 48.79 47.22
CA ASN A 116 -33.40 48.02 48.41
C ASN A 116 -31.92 47.60 48.33
N ASP A 117 -31.33 47.17 49.46
CA ASP A 117 -29.90 46.80 49.56
C ASP A 117 -29.46 45.76 48.53
N LYS A 118 -30.38 44.88 48.09
CA LYS A 118 -30.10 43.85 47.08
C LYS A 118 -30.17 44.38 45.64
N THR A 119 -30.95 45.42 45.36
CA THR A 119 -31.16 45.94 44.00
C THR A 119 -30.36 47.21 43.71
N ILE A 120 -29.76 47.80 44.74
CA ILE A 120 -29.06 49.09 44.66
C ILE A 120 -27.92 49.09 43.62
N HIS A 121 -27.17 48.00 43.51
CA HIS A 121 -26.03 47.90 42.60
C HIS A 121 -26.43 47.62 41.14
N GLU A 122 -27.64 47.11 40.89
CA GLU A 122 -28.15 46.83 39.54
C GLU A 122 -29.00 47.99 38.99
N GLU A 123 -29.70 48.72 39.86
CA GLU A 123 -30.67 49.74 39.46
C GLU A 123 -30.14 51.18 39.51
N ILE A 124 -29.09 51.45 40.29
CA ILE A 124 -28.45 52.77 40.36
C ILE A 124 -27.24 52.82 39.44
N PHE A 125 -27.27 53.77 38.53
CA PHE A 125 -26.12 54.18 37.74
C PHE A 125 -25.59 55.50 38.30
N PHE A 126 -24.28 55.70 38.27
CA PHE A 126 -23.67 56.97 38.66
C PHE A 126 -22.80 57.51 37.52
N GLY A 127 -22.67 58.83 37.48
CA GLY A 127 -21.78 59.53 36.58
C GLY A 127 -21.13 60.70 37.29
N VAL A 128 -19.95 61.08 36.79
CA VAL A 128 -19.17 62.21 37.30
C VAL A 128 -19.01 63.21 36.18
N LEU A 129 -19.44 64.44 36.44
CA LEU A 129 -19.18 65.59 35.60
C LEU A 129 -18.16 66.46 36.31
N ASP A 130 -16.93 66.46 35.81
CA ASP A 130 -15.88 67.34 36.30
C ASP A 130 -15.97 68.69 35.59
N ALA A 131 -16.34 69.73 36.33
CA ALA A 131 -16.44 71.10 35.85
C ALA A 131 -15.34 72.01 36.42
N SER A 132 -14.23 71.43 36.91
CA SER A 132 -13.08 72.20 37.43
C SER A 132 -12.50 73.14 36.37
N ASP A 133 -12.43 72.70 35.11
CA ASP A 133 -12.02 73.51 33.95
C ASP A 133 -13.20 74.26 33.28
N GLY A 134 -14.39 74.21 33.89
CA GLY A 134 -15.63 74.77 33.38
C GLY A 134 -16.64 73.72 32.88
N LEU A 135 -17.92 74.12 32.86
CA LEU A 135 -19.03 73.22 32.55
C LEU A 135 -18.98 72.64 31.12
N LEU A 136 -18.59 73.45 30.13
CA LEU A 136 -18.53 73.02 28.73
C LEU A 136 -17.40 72.01 28.47
N PRO A 137 -16.14 72.25 28.90
CA PRO A 137 -15.09 71.23 28.89
C PRO A 137 -15.49 69.95 29.62
N GLY A 138 -16.15 70.07 30.77
CA GLY A 138 -16.67 68.93 31.53
C GLY A 138 -17.66 68.08 30.73
N VAL A 139 -18.69 68.70 30.14
CA VAL A 139 -19.70 68.00 29.33
C VAL A 139 -19.06 67.38 28.09
N LYS A 140 -18.16 68.11 27.43
CA LYS A 140 -17.39 67.59 26.28
C LYS A 140 -16.61 66.34 26.67
N ASN A 141 -15.86 66.39 27.77
CA ASN A 141 -15.04 65.29 28.26
C ASN A 141 -15.89 64.05 28.60
N VAL A 142 -17.06 64.23 29.23
CA VAL A 142 -17.96 63.11 29.52
C VAL A 142 -18.47 62.45 28.23
N ILE A 143 -18.90 63.25 27.24
CA ILE A 143 -19.38 62.72 25.96
C ILE A 143 -18.24 62.05 25.17
N GLU A 144 -17.06 62.66 25.13
CA GLU A 144 -15.91 62.21 24.33
C GLU A 144 -15.20 61.00 24.94
N LYS A 145 -14.97 60.99 26.26
CA LYS A 145 -14.18 59.96 26.95
C LYS A 145 -15.03 58.80 27.47
N VAL A 146 -16.30 59.03 27.81
CA VAL A 146 -17.18 58.01 28.40
C VAL A 146 -18.19 57.50 27.38
N PHE A 147 -19.04 58.38 26.84
CA PHE A 147 -20.16 57.95 25.99
C PHE A 147 -19.75 57.52 24.58
N LEU A 148 -18.81 58.23 23.94
CA LEU A 148 -18.41 57.91 22.56
C LEU A 148 -17.76 56.52 22.44
N PRO A 149 -16.80 56.11 23.29
CA PRO A 149 -16.26 54.75 23.27
C PRO A 149 -17.33 53.68 23.53
N ALA A 150 -18.22 53.91 24.51
CA ALA A 150 -19.30 52.98 24.83
C ALA A 150 -20.26 52.77 23.63
N ILE A 151 -20.60 53.84 22.90
CA ILE A 151 -21.44 53.79 21.71
C ILE A 151 -20.76 53.03 20.56
N LEU A 152 -19.43 53.18 20.40
CA LEU A 152 -18.66 52.48 19.37
C LEU A 152 -18.60 50.97 19.63
N GLU A 153 -18.31 50.58 20.88
CA GLU A 153 -18.23 49.19 21.36
C GLU A 153 -19.59 48.47 21.39
N THR A 154 -20.69 49.22 21.47
CA THR A 154 -22.04 48.61 21.49
C THR A 154 -22.35 47.93 20.16
N SER A 155 -22.43 46.60 20.20
CA SER A 155 -22.73 45.72 19.06
C SER A 155 -24.22 45.63 18.76
N SER A 156 -25.09 45.64 19.77
CA SER A 156 -26.55 45.53 19.62
C SER A 156 -27.27 46.87 19.82
N TRP A 157 -27.78 47.46 18.74
CA TRP A 157 -28.58 48.69 18.75
C TRP A 157 -30.09 48.40 18.74
N GLY A 158 -30.50 47.28 19.34
CA GLY A 158 -31.88 46.82 19.35
C GLY A 158 -32.48 46.70 17.94
N VAL A 159 -33.63 47.33 17.72
CA VAL A 159 -34.41 47.32 16.46
C VAL A 159 -33.59 47.78 15.25
N LEU A 160 -32.66 48.73 15.44
CA LEU A 160 -31.81 49.23 14.36
C LEU A 160 -30.89 48.15 13.79
N SER A 161 -30.42 47.20 14.61
CA SER A 161 -29.53 46.10 14.17
C SER A 161 -30.21 45.12 13.21
N GLN A 162 -31.54 45.19 13.06
CA GLN A 162 -32.33 44.32 12.20
C GLN A 162 -32.56 44.92 10.79
N SER A 163 -32.17 46.19 10.57
CA SER A 163 -32.29 46.88 9.28
C SER A 163 -31.08 46.61 8.37
N LYS A 164 -31.30 46.54 7.05
CA LYS A 164 -30.21 46.48 6.06
C LYS A 164 -29.31 47.74 6.06
N ASP A 165 -29.83 48.87 6.55
CA ASP A 165 -29.12 50.16 6.64
C ASP A 165 -28.53 50.46 8.04
N ALA A 166 -28.56 49.49 8.96
CA ALA A 166 -28.13 49.65 10.35
C ALA A 166 -26.73 50.26 10.49
N THR A 167 -25.80 49.82 9.65
CA THR A 167 -24.40 50.28 9.66
C THR A 167 -24.25 51.72 9.19
N LYS A 168 -25.09 52.15 8.24
CA LYS A 168 -25.10 53.52 7.70
C LYS A 168 -25.68 54.50 8.70
N ASP A 169 -26.77 54.13 9.37
CA ASP A 169 -27.40 54.96 10.40
C ASP A 169 -26.54 55.05 11.66
N LYS A 170 -25.88 53.95 12.07
CA LYS A 170 -24.89 53.96 13.16
C LYS A 170 -23.74 54.93 12.85
N LYS A 171 -23.17 54.86 11.64
CA LYS A 171 -22.12 55.79 11.20
C LYS A 171 -22.59 57.26 11.24
N LYS A 172 -23.78 57.54 10.72
CA LYS A 172 -24.37 58.90 10.72
C LYS A 172 -24.60 59.47 12.11
N PHE A 173 -25.04 58.65 13.07
CA PHE A 173 -25.23 59.06 14.46
C PHE A 173 -23.87 59.36 15.15
N VAL A 174 -22.88 58.48 14.98
CA VAL A 174 -21.52 58.69 15.51
C VAL A 174 -20.89 59.96 14.96
N GLU A 175 -21.02 60.22 13.66
CA GLU A 175 -20.56 61.46 13.03
C GLU A 175 -21.26 62.71 13.60
N THR A 176 -22.54 62.58 13.98
CA THR A 176 -23.30 63.67 14.60
C THR A 176 -22.80 63.96 16.01
N ILE A 177 -22.51 62.93 16.81
CA ILE A 177 -21.89 63.09 18.13
C ILE A 177 -20.51 63.73 18.03
N LYS A 178 -19.66 63.26 17.10
CA LYS A 178 -18.32 63.84 16.88
C LYS A 178 -18.41 65.32 16.48
N ARG A 179 -19.36 65.70 15.64
CA ARG A 179 -19.63 67.11 15.33
C ARG A 179 -20.08 67.91 16.55
N TYR A 180 -20.91 67.34 17.40
CA TYR A 180 -21.34 68.00 18.64
C TYR A 180 -20.17 68.21 19.62
N ILE A 181 -19.27 67.21 19.77
CA ILE A 181 -18.03 67.35 20.56
C ILE A 181 -17.14 68.47 20.00
N SER A 182 -16.98 68.53 18.67
CA SER A 182 -16.22 69.60 18.02
C SER A 182 -16.86 70.96 18.25
N PHE A 183 -18.19 71.05 18.16
CA PHE A 183 -18.95 72.27 18.47
C PHE A 183 -18.77 72.70 19.93
N LEU A 184 -18.88 71.79 20.90
CA LEU A 184 -18.63 72.07 22.31
C LEU A 184 -17.19 72.53 22.55
N GLY A 185 -16.21 71.91 21.89
CA GLY A 185 -14.82 72.35 21.92
C GLY A 185 -14.62 73.75 21.35
N GLY A 186 -15.24 74.06 20.20
CA GLY A 186 -15.21 75.39 19.60
C GLY A 186 -15.92 76.45 20.46
N ALA A 187 -17.04 76.10 21.07
CA ALA A 187 -17.77 76.98 21.99
C ALA A 187 -16.98 77.24 23.28
N ALA A 188 -16.38 76.20 23.87
CA ALA A 188 -15.52 76.33 25.04
C ALA A 188 -14.30 77.21 24.74
N ALA A 189 -13.60 76.95 23.63
CA ALA A 189 -12.48 77.79 23.18
C ALA A 189 -12.94 79.23 22.94
N SER A 190 -14.10 79.45 22.31
CA SER A 190 -14.67 80.79 22.09
C SER A 190 -14.99 81.56 23.37
N ILE A 191 -15.27 80.85 24.47
CA ILE A 191 -15.51 81.45 25.79
C ILE A 191 -14.17 81.68 26.51
N GLU A 192 -13.26 80.72 26.46
CA GLU A 192 -11.91 80.83 27.03
C GLU A 192 -11.08 81.95 26.37
N GLY A 193 -11.33 82.20 25.08
CA GLY A 193 -10.75 83.31 24.32
C GLY A 193 -11.38 84.67 24.55
N THR A 194 -12.38 84.78 25.45
CA THR A 194 -12.94 86.08 25.85
C THR A 194 -11.87 86.87 26.59
N VAL A 195 -11.55 88.06 26.07
CA VAL A 195 -10.60 88.95 26.71
C VAL A 195 -11.40 89.83 27.65
N GLU A 196 -11.36 89.53 28.96
CA GLU A 196 -11.82 90.49 29.95
C GLU A 196 -10.81 91.64 30.01
N LEU A 197 -11.28 92.88 29.78
CA LEU A 197 -10.49 94.07 30.09
C LEU A 197 -10.05 94.02 31.56
N GLU A 198 -8.80 94.41 31.83
CA GLU A 198 -8.19 94.34 33.16
C GLU A 198 -9.09 94.98 34.22
N LYS A 199 -9.39 94.23 35.29
CA LYS A 199 -10.16 94.72 36.45
C LYS A 199 -9.25 95.62 37.28
N ILE A 200 -9.72 96.83 37.51
CA ILE A 200 -8.93 97.88 38.17
C ILE A 200 -9.51 98.09 39.55
N ASP A 201 -8.84 97.50 40.54
CA ASP A 201 -9.34 97.43 41.91
C ASP A 201 -9.05 98.71 42.73
N TYR A 202 -8.22 99.62 42.21
CA TYR A 202 -7.83 100.86 42.88
C TYR A 202 -8.72 102.08 42.56
N ILE A 203 -9.73 101.94 41.68
CA ILE A 203 -10.70 103.00 41.33
C ILE A 203 -12.11 102.49 41.55
N ASP A 204 -12.91 103.17 42.38
CA ASP A 204 -14.33 102.85 42.53
C ASP A 204 -15.16 103.52 41.41
N PHE A 205 -15.43 102.75 40.34
CA PHE A 205 -16.24 103.20 39.21
C PHE A 205 -17.70 103.51 39.56
N SER A 206 -18.17 103.11 40.76
CA SER A 206 -19.51 103.43 41.28
C SER A 206 -19.67 104.93 41.52
N GLU A 207 -18.56 105.64 41.81
CA GLU A 207 -18.56 107.06 42.11
C GLU A 207 -18.57 107.95 40.85
N LEU A 208 -18.32 107.39 39.66
CA LEU A 208 -18.15 108.12 38.40
C LEU A 208 -19.37 108.06 37.45
N GLN A 209 -20.58 107.92 38.01
CA GLN A 209 -21.79 107.68 37.21
C GLN A 209 -22.69 108.91 37.00
N THR A 210 -22.62 109.91 37.87
CA THR A 210 -23.44 111.15 37.80
C THR A 210 -22.65 112.31 37.21
N PHE A 211 -23.35 113.20 36.48
CA PHE A 211 -22.74 114.34 35.78
C PHE A 211 -21.90 115.24 36.71
N ASP A 212 -22.40 115.54 37.91
CA ASP A 212 -21.70 116.39 38.89
C ASP A 212 -20.41 115.77 39.45
N LYS A 213 -20.34 114.43 39.51
CA LYS A 213 -19.15 113.70 39.94
C LYS A 213 -18.14 113.54 38.81
N ILE A 214 -18.61 113.45 37.56
CA ILE A 214 -17.77 113.41 36.36
C ILE A 214 -17.03 114.74 36.17
N THR A 215 -17.68 115.88 36.40
CA THR A 215 -17.03 117.20 36.36
C THR A 215 -16.02 117.38 37.49
N ALA A 216 -16.36 116.98 38.72
CA ALA A 216 -15.43 117.02 39.85
C ALA A 216 -14.18 116.14 39.64
N ALA A 217 -14.35 114.95 39.05
CA ALA A 217 -13.24 114.06 38.71
C ALA A 217 -12.40 114.56 37.51
N ALA A 218 -12.99 115.37 36.62
CA ALA A 218 -12.29 115.96 35.48
C ALA A 218 -11.44 117.18 35.85
N ASP A 219 -11.79 117.88 36.93
CA ASP A 219 -11.01 119.02 37.46
C ASP A 219 -9.80 118.56 38.30
N ASN A 220 -9.79 117.31 38.76
CA ASN A 220 -8.68 116.73 39.53
C ASN A 220 -7.64 116.05 38.60
N TYR A 221 -6.41 116.60 38.62
CA TYR A 221 -5.31 116.16 37.76
C TYR A 221 -4.88 114.71 38.02
N ASP A 222 -4.83 114.28 39.28
CA ASP A 222 -4.34 112.93 39.65
C ASP A 222 -5.33 111.84 39.22
N THR A 223 -6.63 112.10 39.36
CA THR A 223 -7.69 111.18 38.90
C THR A 223 -7.75 111.12 37.38
N VAL A 224 -7.56 112.24 36.68
CA VAL A 224 -7.46 112.25 35.20
C VAL A 224 -6.24 111.44 34.73
N HIS A 225 -5.06 111.60 35.36
CA HIS A 225 -3.87 110.82 35.01
C HIS A 225 -4.08 109.32 35.22
N GLN A 226 -4.65 108.91 36.36
CA GLN A 226 -4.98 107.50 36.62
C GLN A 226 -5.97 106.94 35.59
N LEU A 227 -7.00 107.71 35.21
CA LEU A 227 -7.97 107.32 34.19
C LEU A 227 -7.36 107.25 32.78
N GLU A 228 -6.35 108.08 32.47
CA GLU A 228 -5.57 107.98 31.24
C GLU A 228 -4.72 106.70 31.20
N GLU A 229 -4.09 106.32 32.32
CA GLU A 229 -3.36 105.06 32.44
C GLU A 229 -4.27 103.84 32.27
N VAL A 230 -5.43 103.84 32.93
CA VAL A 230 -6.49 102.84 32.77
C VAL A 230 -6.89 102.68 31.30
N LEU A 231 -7.20 103.80 30.62
CA LEU A 231 -7.61 103.77 29.22
C LEU A 231 -6.48 103.27 28.32
N MET A 232 -5.22 103.57 28.65
CA MET A 232 -4.05 103.10 27.90
C MET A 232 -3.74 101.61 28.12
N ILE A 233 -4.04 101.05 29.30
CA ILE A 233 -3.96 99.61 29.57
C ILE A 233 -4.96 98.88 28.66
N TRP A 234 -6.22 99.31 28.69
CA TRP A 234 -7.25 98.76 27.80
C TRP A 234 -6.91 98.95 26.32
N TYR A 235 -6.37 100.11 25.93
CA TYR A 235 -5.91 100.38 24.57
C TYR A 235 -4.89 99.36 24.10
N ARG A 236 -3.82 99.11 24.90
CA ARG A 236 -2.75 98.17 24.54
C ARG A 236 -3.27 96.73 24.45
N GLN A 237 -4.20 96.35 25.31
CA GLN A 237 -4.84 95.04 25.28
C GLN A 237 -5.65 94.83 23.99
N ILE A 238 -6.50 95.80 23.65
CA ILE A 238 -7.33 95.76 22.44
C ILE A 238 -6.47 95.83 21.17
N GLU A 239 -5.43 96.67 21.15
CA GLU A 239 -4.49 96.77 20.04
C GLU A 239 -3.75 95.43 19.80
N ARG A 240 -3.32 94.75 20.86
CA ARG A 240 -2.73 93.41 20.76
C ARG A 240 -3.67 92.42 20.10
N VAL A 241 -4.95 92.40 20.51
CA VAL A 241 -5.98 91.53 19.93
C VAL A 241 -6.23 91.85 18.44
N LEU A 242 -6.18 93.13 18.05
CA LEU A 242 -6.30 93.56 16.65
C LEU A 242 -5.08 93.19 15.80
N ILE A 243 -3.88 93.15 16.38
CA ILE A 243 -2.69 92.68 15.68
C ILE A 243 -2.77 91.16 15.48
N GLU A 244 -3.16 90.42 16.51
CA GLU A 244 -3.40 88.97 16.43
C GLU A 244 -4.47 88.62 15.38
N SER A 245 -5.52 89.43 15.22
CA SER A 245 -6.60 89.19 14.26
C SER A 245 -6.17 89.36 12.80
N LYS A 246 -5.20 90.25 12.53
CA LYS A 246 -4.69 90.56 11.19
C LYS A 246 -3.52 89.69 10.75
N GLN A 247 -2.88 88.96 11.66
CA GLN A 247 -1.82 88.02 11.29
C GLN A 247 -2.39 86.86 10.46
N LEU A 248 -1.86 86.70 9.25
CA LEU A 248 -2.06 85.50 8.43
C LEU A 248 -1.49 84.30 9.20
N ARG A 249 -2.37 83.37 9.58
CA ARG A 249 -1.95 82.17 10.31
C ARG A 249 -1.14 81.26 9.39
N ARG A 250 -0.07 80.68 9.93
CA ARG A 250 0.56 79.50 9.32
C ARG A 250 -0.43 78.35 9.40
N GLU A 251 -0.93 77.92 8.25
CA GLU A 251 -1.96 76.88 8.17
C GLU A 251 -1.40 75.54 8.67
N ALA A 252 -2.15 74.87 9.55
CA ALA A 252 -1.82 73.52 9.97
C ALA A 252 -2.04 72.54 8.81
N LYS A 253 -1.18 71.52 8.70
CA LYS A 253 -1.14 70.54 7.58
C LYS A 253 -2.46 69.83 7.29
N ASP A 254 -3.35 69.77 8.28
CA ASP A 254 -4.64 69.05 8.24
C ASP A 254 -5.84 69.98 8.51
N SER A 255 -5.69 71.30 8.34
CA SER A 255 -6.81 72.22 8.50
C SER A 255 -7.80 72.06 7.34
N GLY A 256 -9.02 71.61 7.66
CA GLY A 256 -10.13 71.56 6.71
C GLY A 256 -10.92 72.88 6.63
N PRO A 257 -11.84 73.03 5.65
CA PRO A 257 -12.59 74.26 5.41
C PRO A 257 -13.51 74.66 6.58
N LEU A 258 -14.05 73.71 7.36
CA LEU A 258 -14.89 74.02 8.51
C LEU A 258 -14.12 74.66 9.67
N MET A 259 -12.82 74.34 9.79
CA MET A 259 -11.95 74.99 10.80
C MET A 259 -11.80 76.49 10.50
N GLU A 260 -11.82 76.90 9.23
CA GLU A 260 -11.79 78.31 8.86
C GLU A 260 -13.08 79.03 9.27
N LEU A 261 -14.23 78.39 9.09
CA LEU A 261 -15.51 78.92 9.59
C LEU A 261 -15.50 79.07 11.12
N ASP A 262 -15.07 78.04 11.86
CA ASP A 262 -15.05 78.08 13.33
C ASP A 262 -14.05 79.12 13.86
N ASN A 263 -12.94 79.31 13.16
CA ASN A 263 -11.99 80.38 13.42
C ASN A 263 -12.61 81.78 13.26
N TRP A 264 -13.38 82.02 12.21
CA TRP A 264 -14.08 83.30 12.03
C TRP A 264 -15.22 83.49 13.03
N LYS A 265 -15.91 82.42 13.45
CA LYS A 265 -16.89 82.46 14.55
C LYS A 265 -16.22 82.86 15.87
N TYR A 266 -15.08 82.24 16.19
CA TYR A 266 -14.26 82.58 17.35
C TYR A 266 -13.83 84.05 17.34
N MET A 267 -13.29 84.53 16.21
CA MET A 267 -12.87 85.93 16.09
C MET A 267 -14.04 86.91 16.20
N SER A 268 -15.19 86.58 15.62
CA SER A 268 -16.42 87.36 15.73
C SER A 268 -16.91 87.43 17.18
N ALA A 269 -16.89 86.33 17.92
CA ALA A 269 -17.22 86.32 19.34
C ALA A 269 -16.24 87.16 20.19
N LYS A 270 -14.93 87.00 19.98
CA LYS A 270 -13.88 87.75 20.68
C LYS A 270 -14.01 89.26 20.48
N LEU A 271 -14.20 89.72 19.23
CA LEU A 271 -14.32 91.15 18.92
C LEU A 271 -15.67 91.74 19.40
N ASN A 272 -16.77 90.99 19.29
CA ASN A 272 -18.07 91.45 19.80
C ASN A 272 -18.06 91.58 21.33
N PHE A 273 -17.40 90.65 22.05
CA PHE A 273 -17.25 90.74 23.50
C PHE A 273 -16.48 91.99 23.92
N ILE A 274 -15.38 92.30 23.25
CA ILE A 274 -14.62 93.54 23.51
C ILE A 274 -15.50 94.78 23.22
N ILE A 275 -16.29 94.78 22.14
CA ILE A 275 -17.23 95.87 21.84
C ILE A 275 -18.29 96.01 22.94
N GLU A 276 -18.80 94.92 23.50
CA GLU A 276 -19.74 94.96 24.62
C GLU A 276 -19.09 95.55 25.88
N GLN A 277 -17.82 95.23 26.15
CA GLN A 277 -17.07 95.80 27.27
C GLN A 277 -16.75 97.29 27.09
N ILE A 278 -16.37 97.72 25.88
CA ILE A 278 -16.19 99.15 25.53
C ILE A 278 -17.52 99.91 25.72
N LYS A 279 -18.65 99.29 25.38
CA LYS A 279 -20.00 99.84 25.61
C LYS A 279 -20.48 99.72 27.05
N GLY A 280 -19.74 99.03 27.91
CA GLY A 280 -20.02 98.85 29.32
C GLY A 280 -19.97 100.16 30.11
N GLN A 281 -20.61 100.16 31.28
CA GLN A 281 -20.78 101.37 32.08
C GLN A 281 -19.44 101.94 32.58
N ASN A 282 -18.49 101.07 32.95
CA ASN A 282 -17.18 101.47 33.46
C ASN A 282 -16.34 102.18 32.39
N CYS A 283 -16.23 101.61 31.18
CA CYS A 283 -15.53 102.25 30.05
C CYS A 283 -16.16 103.59 29.67
N LYS A 284 -17.50 103.67 29.63
CA LYS A 284 -18.23 104.92 29.36
C LYS A 284 -17.94 106.00 30.40
N ALA A 285 -17.89 105.63 31.68
CA ALA A 285 -17.56 106.56 32.76
C ALA A 285 -16.15 107.17 32.57
N VAL A 286 -15.14 106.33 32.33
CA VAL A 286 -13.75 106.76 32.05
C VAL A 286 -13.70 107.69 30.83
N ILE A 287 -14.32 107.30 29.72
CA ILE A 287 -14.34 108.08 28.47
C ILE A 287 -15.05 109.44 28.69
N ASN A 288 -16.12 109.50 29.47
CA ASN A 288 -16.86 110.73 29.72
C ASN A 288 -16.06 111.72 30.59
N VAL A 289 -15.39 111.26 31.64
CA VAL A 289 -14.49 112.09 32.47
C VAL A 289 -13.35 112.66 31.63
N LEU A 290 -12.68 111.81 30.85
CA LEU A 290 -11.58 112.24 29.99
C LEU A 290 -12.02 113.20 28.87
N LYS A 291 -13.29 113.13 28.43
CA LYS A 291 -13.89 114.05 27.45
C LYS A 291 -14.09 115.44 28.05
N VAL A 292 -14.57 115.52 29.29
CA VAL A 292 -14.72 116.78 30.01
C VAL A 292 -13.36 117.40 30.30
N ALA A 293 -12.37 116.59 30.68
CA ALA A 293 -10.98 117.00 30.92
C ALA A 293 -10.15 117.32 29.65
N LYS A 294 -10.72 117.12 28.45
CA LYS A 294 -10.07 117.35 27.13
C LYS A 294 -8.72 116.62 26.96
N SER A 295 -8.64 115.35 27.38
CA SER A 295 -7.44 114.52 27.24
C SER A 295 -7.02 114.29 25.77
N LYS A 296 -5.72 114.23 25.51
CA LYS A 296 -5.14 113.89 24.19
C LYS A 296 -5.26 112.39 23.86
N VAL A 297 -5.45 111.52 24.86
CA VAL A 297 -5.54 110.06 24.71
C VAL A 297 -6.83 109.64 23.98
N LEU A 298 -7.89 110.45 24.08
CA LEU A 298 -9.18 110.17 23.45
C LEU A 298 -9.13 110.04 21.93
N LYS A 299 -8.25 110.78 21.24
CA LYS A 299 -8.10 110.65 19.78
C LYS A 299 -7.60 109.25 19.40
N LYS A 300 -6.60 108.73 20.12
CA LYS A 300 -6.08 107.38 19.91
C LYS A 300 -7.14 106.32 20.21
N TRP A 301 -7.94 106.52 21.26
CA TRP A 301 -9.05 105.63 21.59
C TRP A 301 -10.14 105.60 20.52
N GLN A 302 -10.55 106.76 19.98
CA GLN A 302 -11.55 106.84 18.91
C GLN A 302 -11.08 106.11 17.63
N GLU A 303 -9.81 106.25 17.26
CA GLU A 303 -9.23 105.51 16.13
C GLU A 303 -9.23 103.99 16.39
N LEU A 304 -8.94 103.57 17.61
CA LEU A 304 -8.97 102.16 18.01
C LEU A 304 -10.39 101.60 18.01
N ASP A 305 -11.37 102.34 18.54
CA ASP A 305 -12.80 101.99 18.58
C ASP A 305 -13.38 101.82 17.16
N ALA A 306 -12.98 102.70 16.23
CA ALA A 306 -13.32 102.55 14.81
C ALA A 306 -12.68 101.29 14.21
N LYS A 307 -11.37 101.05 14.43
CA LYS A 307 -10.65 99.88 13.93
C LYS A 307 -11.25 98.56 14.44
N ILE A 308 -11.66 98.49 15.70
CA ILE A 308 -12.30 97.29 16.26
C ILE A 308 -13.72 97.08 15.74
N THR A 309 -14.48 98.17 15.55
CA THR A 309 -15.82 98.10 14.96
C THR A 309 -15.75 97.60 13.51
N ASP A 310 -14.78 98.07 12.73
CA ASP A 310 -14.55 97.60 11.35
C ASP A 310 -14.14 96.13 11.31
N ALA A 311 -13.19 95.71 12.17
CA ALA A 311 -12.77 94.31 12.26
C ALA A 311 -13.91 93.37 12.72
N ALA A 312 -14.78 93.84 13.62
CA ALA A 312 -15.96 93.09 14.04
C ALA A 312 -16.97 92.94 12.91
N ASN A 313 -17.22 94.01 12.15
CA ASN A 313 -18.09 93.96 10.97
C ASN A 313 -17.54 93.02 9.89
N GLU A 314 -16.23 93.07 9.61
CA GLU A 314 -15.54 92.13 8.72
C GLU A 314 -15.73 90.69 9.18
N SER A 315 -15.44 90.38 10.44
CA SER A 315 -15.57 89.01 10.96
C SER A 315 -17.01 88.50 10.89
N LYS A 316 -18.00 89.35 11.13
CA LYS A 316 -19.43 88.99 11.06
C LYS A 316 -19.87 88.69 9.63
N ASP A 317 -19.42 89.49 8.66
CA ASP A 317 -19.71 89.28 7.25
C ASP A 317 -19.04 87.99 6.74
N ASN A 318 -17.76 87.77 7.08
CA ASN A 318 -17.03 86.56 6.74
C ASN A 318 -17.72 85.30 7.32
N VAL A 319 -18.19 85.34 8.58
CA VAL A 319 -18.99 84.24 9.16
C VAL A 319 -20.28 84.00 8.37
N LYS A 320 -20.99 85.07 7.97
CA LYS A 320 -22.26 84.95 7.22
C LYS A 320 -22.05 84.21 5.89
N TYR A 321 -21.02 84.58 5.12
CA TYR A 321 -20.72 83.94 3.84
C TYR A 321 -20.12 82.54 4.01
N LEU A 322 -19.15 82.34 4.91
CA LEU A 322 -18.57 81.01 5.13
C LEU A 322 -19.56 80.00 5.71
N LYS A 323 -20.59 80.45 6.43
CA LYS A 323 -21.68 79.58 6.92
C LYS A 323 -22.50 78.96 5.80
N THR A 324 -22.56 79.57 4.61
CA THR A 324 -23.24 78.93 3.45
C THR A 324 -22.47 77.71 2.95
N LEU A 325 -21.15 77.69 3.10
CA LEU A 325 -20.29 76.55 2.77
C LEU A 325 -20.40 75.40 3.76
N GLU A 326 -20.92 75.63 4.97
CA GLU A 326 -21.01 74.60 6.02
C GLU A 326 -21.76 73.36 5.52
N LYS A 327 -22.92 73.56 4.87
CA LYS A 327 -23.73 72.47 4.31
C LYS A 327 -23.07 71.80 3.11
N VAL A 328 -22.35 72.56 2.29
CA VAL A 328 -21.75 72.08 1.03
C VAL A 328 -20.39 71.40 1.25
N CYS A 329 -19.68 71.77 2.32
CA CYS A 329 -18.44 71.13 2.76
C CYS A 329 -18.70 69.91 3.63
N GLN A 330 -19.90 69.75 4.20
CA GLN A 330 -20.22 68.62 5.08
C GLN A 330 -20.01 67.24 4.42
N PRO A 331 -20.37 67.03 3.13
CA PRO A 331 -20.05 65.80 2.41
C PRO A 331 -18.54 65.45 2.41
N LEU A 332 -17.65 66.45 2.45
CA LEU A 332 -16.20 66.24 2.45
C LEU A 332 -15.70 65.53 3.71
N TYR A 333 -16.49 65.50 4.78
CA TYR A 333 -16.15 64.86 6.06
C TYR A 333 -16.82 63.50 6.23
N THR A 334 -17.79 63.17 5.39
CA THR A 334 -18.36 61.82 5.26
C THR A 334 -17.39 60.96 4.46
N THR A 335 -17.10 59.74 4.92
CA THR A 335 -16.17 58.80 4.26
C THR A 335 -16.72 58.19 2.96
N ASP A 336 -17.68 58.82 2.29
CA ASP A 336 -18.31 58.36 1.05
C ASP A 336 -17.83 59.22 -0.13
N VAL A 337 -16.83 58.70 -0.84
CA VAL A 337 -16.17 59.38 -1.97
C VAL A 337 -17.12 59.58 -3.16
N VAL A 338 -18.11 58.69 -3.34
CA VAL A 338 -19.06 58.78 -4.45
C VAL A 338 -20.05 59.94 -4.22
N LEU A 339 -20.61 60.03 -3.01
CA LEU A 339 -21.46 61.17 -2.62
C LEU A 339 -20.68 62.48 -2.63
N MET A 340 -19.41 62.44 -2.24
CA MET A 340 -18.51 63.59 -2.29
C MET A 340 -18.34 64.09 -3.72
N THR A 341 -18.12 63.19 -4.68
CA THR A 341 -17.95 63.53 -6.11
C THR A 341 -19.17 64.26 -6.66
N GLN A 342 -20.38 63.82 -6.31
CA GLN A 342 -21.62 64.49 -6.71
C GLN A 342 -21.78 65.90 -6.10
N GLY A 343 -21.17 66.16 -4.95
CA GLY A 343 -21.22 67.45 -4.26
C GLY A 343 -20.18 68.49 -4.74
N ILE A 344 -19.15 68.07 -5.46
CA ILE A 344 -18.03 68.93 -5.89
C ILE A 344 -18.47 70.11 -6.78
N PRO A 345 -19.32 69.94 -7.82
CA PRO A 345 -19.76 71.06 -8.63
C PRO A 345 -20.47 72.14 -7.81
N ASN A 346 -21.30 71.73 -6.84
CA ASN A 346 -22.00 72.64 -5.94
C ASN A 346 -21.04 73.38 -5.01
N LEU A 347 -19.96 72.72 -4.56
CA LEU A 347 -18.91 73.33 -3.74
C LEU A 347 -18.19 74.44 -4.50
N ILE A 348 -17.72 74.16 -5.72
CA ILE A 348 -17.02 75.14 -6.55
C ILE A 348 -17.92 76.35 -6.84
N LYS A 349 -19.18 76.13 -7.24
CA LYS A 349 -20.15 77.20 -7.47
C LYS A 349 -20.41 78.05 -6.20
N SER A 350 -20.45 77.43 -5.03
CA SER A 350 -20.63 78.14 -3.75
C SER A 350 -19.41 78.99 -3.39
N VAL A 351 -18.18 78.50 -3.62
CA VAL A 351 -16.95 79.27 -3.41
C VAL A 351 -16.88 80.47 -4.37
N GLN A 352 -17.28 80.28 -5.62
CA GLN A 352 -17.37 81.37 -6.59
C GLN A 352 -18.42 82.42 -6.19
N MET A 353 -19.59 82.00 -5.70
CA MET A 353 -20.59 82.92 -5.18
C MET A 353 -20.04 83.78 -4.05
N ILE A 354 -19.22 83.21 -3.16
CA ILE A 354 -18.59 83.95 -2.07
C ILE A 354 -17.57 84.96 -2.60
N HIS A 355 -16.74 84.57 -3.57
CA HIS A 355 -15.81 85.50 -4.22
C HIS A 355 -16.55 86.66 -4.89
N ARG A 356 -17.71 86.42 -5.50
CA ARG A 356 -18.51 87.46 -6.19
C ARG A 356 -19.26 88.38 -5.22
N VAL A 357 -19.84 87.84 -4.15
CA VAL A 357 -20.84 88.55 -3.32
C VAL A 357 -20.29 89.03 -1.98
N SER A 358 -19.20 88.45 -1.47
CA SER A 358 -18.62 88.87 -0.20
C SER A 358 -17.90 90.21 -0.31
N LYS A 359 -18.08 91.07 0.69
CA LYS A 359 -17.43 92.38 0.71
C LYS A 359 -15.98 92.33 1.21
N TYR A 360 -15.69 91.42 2.14
CA TYR A 360 -14.39 91.32 2.80
C TYR A 360 -13.63 90.01 2.49
N TYR A 361 -14.34 88.94 2.09
CA TYR A 361 -13.74 87.62 1.79
C TYR A 361 -13.43 87.40 0.30
N ASN A 362 -13.63 88.41 -0.57
CA ASN A 362 -13.47 88.31 -2.02
C ASN A 362 -12.02 88.42 -2.51
N THR A 363 -11.02 88.31 -1.64
CA THR A 363 -9.61 88.39 -2.05
C THR A 363 -9.12 87.05 -2.58
N SER A 364 -8.26 87.09 -3.61
CA SER A 364 -7.67 85.89 -4.21
C SER A 364 -6.91 85.05 -3.18
N GLU A 365 -6.19 85.68 -2.24
CA GLU A 365 -5.46 85.00 -1.16
C GLU A 365 -6.39 84.17 -0.25
N ARG A 366 -7.52 84.74 0.20
CA ARG A 366 -8.48 84.06 1.10
C ARG A 366 -9.18 82.89 0.40
N ILE A 367 -9.56 83.07 -0.86
CA ILE A 367 -10.14 82.00 -1.68
C ILE A 367 -9.12 80.89 -1.94
N THR A 368 -7.87 81.24 -2.22
CA THR A 368 -6.78 80.26 -2.40
C THR A 368 -6.57 79.42 -1.14
N SER A 369 -6.46 80.07 0.02
CA SER A 369 -6.34 79.39 1.32
C SER A 369 -7.52 78.43 1.59
N LEU A 370 -8.74 78.87 1.28
CA LEU A 370 -9.94 78.04 1.43
C LEU A 370 -9.90 76.81 0.51
N LEU A 371 -9.53 76.96 -0.76
CA LEU A 371 -9.41 75.86 -1.72
C LEU A 371 -8.29 74.88 -1.36
N ILE A 372 -7.18 75.37 -0.78
CA ILE A 372 -6.12 74.51 -0.22
C ILE A 372 -6.68 73.65 0.92
N LYS A 373 -7.47 74.23 1.83
CA LYS A 373 -8.12 73.49 2.93
C LYS A 373 -9.13 72.47 2.45
N VAL A 374 -9.91 72.80 1.41
CA VAL A 374 -10.79 71.85 0.72
C VAL A 374 -9.96 70.68 0.18
N THR A 375 -8.88 70.95 -0.56
CA THR A 375 -8.01 69.91 -1.13
C THR A 375 -7.37 69.04 -0.04
N ASN A 376 -6.91 69.66 1.06
CA ASN A 376 -6.38 68.93 2.21
C ASN A 376 -7.40 67.97 2.81
N GLN A 377 -8.64 68.45 3.03
CA GLN A 377 -9.71 67.61 3.56
C GLN A 377 -10.08 66.48 2.58
N MET A 378 -10.11 66.76 1.27
CA MET A 378 -10.38 65.74 0.26
C MET A 378 -9.33 64.62 0.29
N VAL A 379 -8.05 64.96 0.36
CA VAL A 379 -6.96 63.98 0.47
C VAL A 379 -7.09 63.17 1.77
N THR A 380 -7.39 63.81 2.90
CA THR A 380 -7.60 63.13 4.19
C THR A 380 -8.78 62.15 4.12
N SER A 381 -9.90 62.55 3.51
CA SER A 381 -11.06 61.68 3.34
C SER A 381 -10.79 60.53 2.37
N CYS A 382 -10.03 60.76 1.29
CA CYS A 382 -9.58 59.68 0.40
C CYS A 382 -8.67 58.68 1.13
N LYS A 383 -7.72 59.16 1.93
CA LYS A 383 -6.86 58.29 2.77
C LYS A 383 -7.70 57.45 3.75
N ALA A 384 -8.67 58.09 4.42
CA ALA A 384 -9.57 57.41 5.34
C ALA A 384 -10.46 56.38 4.61
N TYR A 385 -10.92 56.67 3.39
CA TYR A 385 -11.73 55.74 2.59
C TYR A 385 -10.92 54.49 2.18
N ILE A 386 -9.68 54.68 1.72
CA ILE A 386 -8.79 53.58 1.34
C ILE A 386 -8.44 52.70 2.55
N THR A 387 -8.30 53.27 3.75
CA THR A 387 -7.90 52.56 4.98
C THR A 387 -9.06 52.15 5.90
N ASP A 388 -10.31 52.29 5.45
CA ASP A 388 -11.51 52.05 6.27
C ASP A 388 -11.47 52.79 7.62
N ALA A 389 -11.16 54.09 7.57
CA ALA A 389 -10.95 54.96 8.73
C ALA A 389 -9.79 54.51 9.65
N GLY A 390 -8.77 53.87 9.09
CA GLY A 390 -7.58 53.40 9.80
C GLY A 390 -7.71 52.01 10.42
N LEU A 391 -8.81 51.29 10.14
CA LEU A 391 -9.04 49.93 10.65
C LEU A 391 -8.22 48.88 9.90
N ASN A 392 -7.95 49.09 8.61
CA ASN A 392 -7.25 48.13 7.76
C ASN A 392 -6.00 48.75 7.13
N ARG A 393 -4.90 47.98 7.06
CA ARG A 393 -3.73 48.39 6.28
C ARG A 393 -4.01 48.20 4.79
N LEU A 394 -3.34 48.98 3.94
CA LEU A 394 -3.57 48.96 2.49
C LEU A 394 -3.33 47.58 1.88
N TRP A 395 -2.31 46.85 2.36
CA TRP A 395 -1.90 45.55 1.82
C TRP A 395 -2.66 44.36 2.39
N ASP A 396 -3.46 44.55 3.45
CA ASP A 396 -4.22 43.49 4.11
C ASP A 396 -5.63 43.31 3.53
N GLN A 397 -6.07 44.26 2.70
CA GLN A 397 -7.37 44.25 2.03
C GLN A 397 -7.30 43.48 0.71
N GLU A 398 -8.46 43.00 0.23
CA GLU A 398 -8.56 42.35 -1.07
C GLU A 398 -8.18 43.31 -2.21
N THR A 399 -7.28 42.84 -3.07
CA THR A 399 -6.74 43.59 -4.21
C THR A 399 -7.78 44.29 -5.10
N PRO A 400 -8.86 43.64 -5.56
CA PRO A 400 -9.87 44.32 -6.39
C PRO A 400 -10.63 45.42 -5.65
N VAL A 401 -10.85 45.28 -4.34
CA VAL A 401 -11.51 46.30 -3.51
C VAL A 401 -10.62 47.54 -3.39
N VAL A 402 -9.32 47.35 -3.15
CA VAL A 402 -8.36 48.45 -3.05
C VAL A 402 -8.23 49.19 -4.38
N ILE A 403 -8.13 48.48 -5.51
CA ILE A 403 -8.10 49.09 -6.86
C ILE A 403 -9.38 49.92 -7.10
N GLY A 404 -10.55 49.38 -6.76
CA GLY A 404 -11.82 50.08 -6.88
C GLY A 404 -11.83 51.40 -6.09
N LYS A 405 -11.48 51.33 -4.80
CA LYS A 405 -11.39 52.51 -3.92
C LYS A 405 -10.39 53.55 -4.44
N ILE A 406 -9.23 53.12 -4.92
CA ILE A 406 -8.21 54.01 -5.49
C ILE A 406 -8.73 54.73 -6.75
N ASN A 407 -9.36 54.00 -7.67
CA ASN A 407 -9.94 54.59 -8.89
C ASN A 407 -11.02 55.62 -8.56
N GLU A 408 -11.88 55.34 -7.58
CA GLU A 408 -12.90 56.29 -7.10
C GLU A 408 -12.26 57.56 -6.52
N CYS A 409 -11.19 57.44 -5.71
CA CYS A 409 -10.44 58.59 -5.20
C CYS A 409 -9.78 59.42 -6.31
N ILE A 410 -9.15 58.76 -7.29
CA ILE A 410 -8.55 59.44 -8.45
C ILE A 410 -9.63 60.17 -9.26
N CYS A 411 -10.80 59.53 -9.45
CA CYS A 411 -11.94 60.12 -10.14
C CYS A 411 -12.45 61.37 -9.42
N LEU A 412 -12.65 61.31 -8.09
CA LEU A 412 -13.06 62.45 -7.27
C LEU A 412 -12.11 63.65 -7.44
N LEU A 413 -10.80 63.41 -7.34
CA LEU A 413 -9.80 64.47 -7.42
C LEU A 413 -9.70 65.07 -8.83
N LYS A 414 -9.85 64.25 -9.88
CA LYS A 414 -9.94 64.73 -11.26
C LYS A 414 -11.20 65.52 -11.52
N GLU A 415 -12.34 65.10 -10.98
CA GLU A 415 -13.62 65.82 -11.11
C GLU A 415 -13.58 67.18 -10.41
N TYR A 416 -12.87 67.28 -9.28
CA TYR A 416 -12.61 68.56 -8.60
C TYR A 416 -11.79 69.54 -9.44
N GLN A 417 -10.70 69.07 -10.07
CA GLN A 417 -9.92 69.89 -10.97
C GLN A 417 -10.74 70.31 -12.20
N LYS A 418 -11.47 69.37 -12.80
CA LYS A 418 -12.34 69.61 -13.95
C LYS A 418 -13.43 70.64 -13.63
N SER A 419 -14.18 70.45 -12.54
CA SER A 419 -15.23 71.36 -12.10
C SER A 419 -14.69 72.77 -11.81
N PHE A 420 -13.48 72.89 -11.27
CA PHE A 420 -12.83 74.19 -11.07
C PHE A 420 -12.49 74.87 -12.41
N CYS A 421 -11.92 74.12 -13.35
CA CYS A 421 -11.58 74.63 -14.68
C CYS A 421 -12.83 75.08 -15.46
N GLU A 422 -13.87 74.24 -15.52
CA GLU A 422 -15.15 74.54 -16.18
C GLU A 422 -15.79 75.80 -15.60
N SER A 423 -15.87 75.89 -14.27
CA SER A 423 -16.47 77.03 -13.59
C SER A 423 -15.66 78.32 -13.75
N ARG A 424 -14.32 78.23 -13.90
CA ARG A 424 -13.47 79.38 -14.26
C ARG A 424 -13.74 79.84 -15.69
N GLN A 425 -13.87 78.90 -16.62
CA GLN A 425 -14.15 79.20 -18.02
C GLN A 425 -15.53 79.85 -18.20
N GLU A 426 -16.57 79.34 -17.54
CA GLU A 426 -17.91 79.97 -17.48
C GLU A 426 -17.83 81.43 -16.97
N THR A 427 -16.95 81.72 -16.01
CA THR A 427 -16.78 83.08 -15.46
C THR A 427 -16.08 84.02 -16.45
N LEU A 428 -15.16 83.49 -17.27
CA LEU A 428 -14.44 84.25 -18.29
C LEU A 428 -15.33 84.56 -19.51
N GLU A 429 -16.24 83.65 -19.86
CA GLU A 429 -17.12 83.78 -21.03
C GLU A 429 -18.34 84.68 -20.77
N HIS A 430 -18.78 84.84 -19.52
CA HIS A 430 -20.04 85.53 -19.20
C HIS A 430 -19.93 86.98 -18.67
N LEU A 431 -18.75 87.53 -18.30
CA LEU A 431 -18.63 88.88 -17.69
C LEU A 431 -17.29 89.60 -17.99
N GLU A 432 -17.33 90.92 -18.24
CA GLU A 432 -16.19 91.87 -18.21
C GLU A 432 -15.66 92.14 -16.77
N GLU A 433 -15.59 91.12 -15.91
CA GLU A 433 -15.16 91.25 -14.51
C GLU A 433 -13.85 90.48 -14.23
N LYS A 434 -13.09 90.94 -13.22
CA LYS A 434 -11.79 90.37 -12.84
C LYS A 434 -11.90 88.86 -12.57
N ALA A 435 -11.27 88.07 -13.44
CA ALA A 435 -11.08 86.65 -13.25
C ALA A 435 -10.30 86.35 -11.97
N LEU A 436 -10.58 85.19 -11.36
CA LEU A 436 -9.91 84.70 -10.17
C LEU A 436 -8.44 84.34 -10.51
N GLU A 437 -7.49 85.26 -10.30
CA GLU A 437 -6.06 85.01 -10.47
C GLU A 437 -5.53 84.17 -9.31
N VAL A 438 -5.60 82.85 -9.46
CA VAL A 438 -5.06 81.89 -8.47
C VAL A 438 -4.16 80.88 -9.15
N SER A 439 -3.02 80.60 -8.53
CA SER A 439 -2.08 79.57 -9.00
C SER A 439 -2.58 78.18 -8.65
N GLU A 440 -3.02 77.45 -9.68
CA GLU A 440 -3.47 76.05 -9.62
C GLU A 440 -2.47 75.13 -8.92
N MET A 441 -1.17 75.40 -9.05
CA MET A 441 -0.10 74.60 -8.44
C MET A 441 -0.18 74.55 -6.91
N TYR A 442 -0.64 75.63 -6.28
CA TYR A 442 -0.79 75.67 -4.81
C TYR A 442 -2.05 74.95 -4.35
N ILE A 443 -3.12 74.96 -5.14
CA ILE A 443 -4.37 74.28 -4.82
C ILE A 443 -4.22 72.78 -5.04
N PHE A 444 -3.82 72.36 -6.24
CA PHE A 444 -3.88 70.96 -6.67
C PHE A 444 -2.57 70.19 -6.51
N GLY A 445 -1.44 70.85 -6.22
CA GLY A 445 -0.13 70.17 -6.14
C GLY A 445 -0.11 68.98 -5.17
N LYS A 446 -0.81 69.09 -4.03
CA LYS A 446 -0.93 68.00 -3.04
C LYS A 446 -1.81 66.85 -3.56
N SER A 447 -2.95 67.15 -4.20
CA SER A 447 -3.83 66.12 -4.76
C SER A 447 -3.20 65.41 -5.95
N GLU A 448 -2.47 66.12 -6.81
CA GLU A 448 -1.73 65.52 -7.92
C GLU A 448 -0.62 64.58 -7.43
N ALA A 449 0.17 65.02 -6.43
CA ALA A 449 1.19 64.18 -5.83
C ALA A 449 0.58 62.90 -5.21
N PHE A 450 -0.59 63.03 -4.59
CA PHE A 450 -1.35 61.89 -4.06
C PHE A 450 -1.86 60.97 -5.18
N CYS A 451 -2.45 61.49 -6.26
CA CYS A 451 -2.85 60.69 -7.43
C CYS A 451 -1.67 59.92 -8.03
N ARG A 452 -0.51 60.57 -8.21
CA ARG A 452 0.71 59.89 -8.72
C ARG A 452 1.17 58.78 -7.77
N ARG A 453 1.09 58.97 -6.45
CA ARG A 453 1.38 57.91 -5.47
C ARG A 453 0.40 56.74 -5.60
N LEU A 454 -0.90 57.03 -5.71
CA LEU A 454 -1.93 56.02 -5.89
C LEU A 454 -1.74 55.20 -7.18
N GLU A 455 -1.40 55.86 -8.29
CA GLU A 455 -1.07 55.20 -9.55
C GLU A 455 0.14 54.27 -9.44
N LYS A 456 1.18 54.66 -8.68
CA LYS A 456 2.33 53.78 -8.38
C LYS A 456 1.91 52.56 -7.56
N ILE A 457 1.06 52.75 -6.55
CA ILE A 457 0.52 51.64 -5.74
C ILE A 457 -0.31 50.69 -6.62
N MET A 458 -1.17 51.21 -7.49
CA MET A 458 -1.92 50.40 -8.46
C MET A 458 -1.00 49.58 -9.37
N LYS A 459 0.11 50.17 -9.84
CA LYS A 459 1.10 49.44 -10.64
C LYS A 459 1.75 48.30 -9.84
N MET A 460 2.12 48.53 -8.59
CA MET A 460 2.68 47.47 -7.73
C MET A 460 1.68 46.34 -7.49
N ILE A 461 0.42 46.69 -7.24
CA ILE A 461 -0.68 45.75 -7.09
C ILE A 461 -0.90 44.93 -8.38
N ALA A 462 -0.88 45.56 -9.55
CA ALA A 462 -1.03 44.87 -10.82
C ALA A 462 0.12 43.86 -11.07
N ILE A 463 1.34 44.23 -10.69
CA ILE A 463 2.50 43.32 -10.72
C ILE A 463 2.28 42.15 -9.75
N GLU A 464 1.78 42.39 -8.54
CA GLU A 464 1.47 41.32 -7.59
C GLU A 464 0.42 40.33 -8.12
N GLN A 465 -0.66 40.82 -8.74
CA GLN A 465 -1.66 39.96 -9.38
C GLN A 465 -1.04 39.11 -10.49
N ASN A 466 -0.26 39.73 -11.37
CA ASN A 466 0.42 39.04 -12.48
C ASN A 466 1.36 37.94 -11.96
N PHE A 467 2.20 38.25 -10.98
CA PHE A 467 3.15 37.28 -10.42
C PHE A 467 2.52 36.27 -9.45
N SER A 468 1.33 36.52 -8.91
CA SER A 468 0.58 35.56 -8.09
C SER A 468 0.21 34.29 -8.88
N ALA A 469 0.01 34.42 -10.20
CA ALA A 469 -0.23 33.28 -11.09
C ALA A 469 0.93 32.27 -11.10
N LEU A 470 2.17 32.73 -10.84
CA LEU A 470 3.33 31.84 -10.75
C LEU A 470 3.21 30.84 -9.60
N THR A 471 2.55 31.20 -8.50
CA THR A 471 2.33 30.25 -7.39
C THR A 471 1.28 29.17 -7.69
N GLN A 472 0.44 29.38 -8.68
CA GLN A 472 -0.56 28.39 -9.11
C GLN A 472 -0.05 27.54 -10.27
N CYS A 473 1.11 27.89 -10.84
CA CYS A 473 1.66 27.24 -12.02
C CYS A 473 2.48 26.00 -11.64
N ALA A 474 2.02 24.82 -12.05
CA ALA A 474 2.73 23.55 -11.86
C ALA A 474 3.78 23.30 -12.96
N VAL A 475 4.72 24.23 -13.14
CA VAL A 475 5.89 24.05 -14.01
C VAL A 475 7.11 23.84 -13.11
N GLU A 476 7.79 22.70 -13.26
CA GLU A 476 8.95 22.34 -12.44
C GLU A 476 10.04 23.43 -12.50
N GLY A 477 10.41 23.98 -11.34
CA GLY A 477 11.43 25.03 -11.22
C GLY A 477 10.90 26.47 -11.20
N ILE A 478 9.60 26.69 -11.50
CA ILE A 478 8.99 28.03 -11.44
C ILE A 478 8.76 28.52 -9.99
N ASP A 479 8.66 27.58 -9.04
CA ASP A 479 8.46 27.86 -7.62
C ASP A 479 9.55 28.78 -7.03
N LEU A 480 10.80 28.61 -7.48
CA LEU A 480 11.91 29.44 -7.02
C LEU A 480 11.71 30.91 -7.42
N MET A 481 11.15 31.17 -8.61
CA MET A 481 10.83 32.51 -9.07
C MET A 481 9.66 33.10 -8.26
N ALA A 482 8.64 32.29 -8.00
CA ALA A 482 7.49 32.69 -7.19
C ALA A 482 7.90 33.06 -5.74
N VAL A 483 8.79 32.26 -5.12
CA VAL A 483 9.34 32.55 -3.79
C VAL A 483 10.18 33.82 -3.80
N LYS A 484 11.02 34.03 -4.81
CA LYS A 484 11.80 35.27 -4.98
C LYS A 484 10.88 36.49 -5.06
N PHE A 485 9.82 36.43 -5.86
CA PHE A 485 8.84 37.52 -5.96
C PHE A 485 8.15 37.79 -4.61
N LYS A 486 7.64 36.75 -3.94
CA LYS A 486 7.01 36.88 -2.62
C LYS A 486 7.94 37.55 -1.60
N ASN A 487 9.24 37.21 -1.60
CA ASN A 487 10.21 37.84 -0.72
C ASN A 487 10.41 39.33 -1.06
N ILE A 488 10.55 39.68 -2.35
CA ILE A 488 10.67 41.07 -2.79
C ILE A 488 9.45 41.89 -2.35
N TYR A 489 8.25 41.37 -2.56
CA TYR A 489 7.00 42.03 -2.17
C TYR A 489 6.84 42.15 -0.65
N HIS A 490 7.18 41.11 0.11
CA HIS A 490 7.12 41.11 1.58
C HIS A 490 8.07 42.11 2.24
N ILE A 491 9.27 42.29 1.67
CA ILE A 491 10.22 43.31 2.13
C ILE A 491 9.62 44.72 1.99
N PHE A 492 8.81 44.95 0.94
CA PHE A 492 8.14 46.22 0.72
C PHE A 492 6.95 46.42 1.68
N GLN A 493 6.12 45.39 1.89
CA GLN A 493 4.96 45.46 2.79
C GLN A 493 5.32 45.77 4.25
N LYS A 494 6.51 45.34 4.70
CA LYS A 494 6.98 45.51 6.09
C LYS A 494 7.58 46.88 6.40
N LYS A 495 7.64 47.80 5.44
CA LYS A 495 8.23 49.13 5.67
C LYS A 495 7.40 49.95 6.67
N PRO A 496 8.04 50.68 7.61
CA PRO A 496 7.35 51.34 8.73
C PRO A 496 6.68 52.68 8.37
N TYR A 497 6.88 53.20 7.16
CA TYR A 497 6.32 54.49 6.73
C TYR A 497 4.92 54.35 6.12
N ASP A 498 4.12 55.43 6.17
CA ASP A 498 2.80 55.49 5.51
C ASP A 498 2.95 55.51 3.99
N THR A 499 2.52 54.45 3.31
CA THR A 499 2.57 54.32 1.85
C THR A 499 1.70 55.33 1.12
N LEU A 500 0.65 55.84 1.78
CA LEU A 500 -0.29 56.80 1.18
C LEU A 500 0.15 58.26 1.36
N ASP A 501 1.20 58.56 2.14
CA ASP A 501 1.70 59.93 2.29
C ASP A 501 2.58 60.35 1.09
N PRO A 502 2.19 61.38 0.32
CA PRO A 502 2.99 61.87 -0.81
C PRO A 502 4.30 62.52 -0.40
N ARG A 503 4.46 62.92 0.87
CA ARG A 503 5.66 63.64 1.36
C ARG A 503 6.84 62.71 1.65
N VAL A 504 6.57 61.43 1.83
CA VAL A 504 7.61 60.42 2.13
C VAL A 504 8.35 60.07 0.84
N THR A 505 9.50 60.69 0.61
CA THR A 505 10.31 60.44 -0.61
C THR A 505 10.93 59.04 -0.63
N GLU A 506 11.07 58.40 0.53
CA GLU A 506 11.60 57.02 0.69
C GLU A 506 10.80 55.99 -0.12
N PHE A 507 9.46 56.14 -0.21
CA PHE A 507 8.62 55.26 -1.02
C PHE A 507 9.04 55.30 -2.49
N ASP A 508 9.38 56.47 -3.05
CA ASP A 508 9.71 56.57 -4.46
C ASP A 508 11.04 55.88 -4.78
N VAL A 509 11.99 55.91 -3.84
CA VAL A 509 13.26 55.17 -3.94
C VAL A 509 12.99 53.66 -3.86
N ASP A 510 12.20 53.22 -2.88
CA ASP A 510 11.85 51.80 -2.72
C ASP A 510 10.99 51.28 -3.88
N PHE A 511 10.13 52.11 -4.47
CA PHE A 511 9.34 51.79 -5.66
C PHE A 511 10.23 51.55 -6.88
N VAL A 512 11.21 52.44 -7.14
CA VAL A 512 12.18 52.24 -8.24
C VAL A 512 13.00 50.97 -8.02
N LYS A 513 13.44 50.72 -6.79
CA LYS A 513 14.15 49.48 -6.43
C LYS A 513 13.28 48.25 -6.66
N PHE A 514 12.02 48.27 -6.24
CA PHE A 514 11.05 47.21 -6.48
C PHE A 514 10.89 46.93 -7.98
N MET A 515 10.67 47.97 -8.79
CA MET A 515 10.54 47.83 -10.25
C MET A 515 11.80 47.20 -10.88
N SER A 516 13.00 47.60 -10.46
CA SER A 516 14.24 47.01 -10.98
C SER A 516 14.43 45.53 -10.62
N GLU A 517 14.00 45.11 -9.43
CA GLU A 517 14.05 43.71 -9.01
C GLU A 517 12.99 42.86 -9.72
N VAL A 518 11.82 43.44 -10.02
CA VAL A 518 10.77 42.81 -10.82
C VAL A 518 11.25 42.64 -12.26
N GLU A 519 11.83 43.66 -12.89
CA GLU A 519 12.39 43.57 -14.25
C GLU A 519 13.48 42.49 -14.34
N ARG A 520 14.37 42.42 -13.35
CA ARG A 520 15.37 41.35 -13.24
C ARG A 520 14.71 39.97 -13.16
N LEU A 521 13.60 39.83 -12.43
CA LEU A 521 12.86 38.58 -12.31
C LEU A 521 12.14 38.22 -13.61
N GLU A 522 11.58 39.20 -14.33
CA GLU A 522 11.00 39.01 -15.66
C GLU A 522 12.04 38.47 -16.64
N THR A 523 13.26 39.04 -16.66
CA THR A 523 14.35 38.52 -17.49
C THR A 523 14.76 37.09 -17.08
N GLN A 524 14.75 36.78 -15.78
CA GLN A 524 14.99 35.41 -15.30
C GLN A 524 13.91 34.44 -15.76
N LEU A 525 12.64 34.87 -15.78
CA LEU A 525 11.51 34.07 -16.25
C LEU A 525 11.56 33.82 -17.77
N GLN A 526 11.91 34.84 -18.56
CA GLN A 526 12.17 34.70 -20.00
C GLN A 526 13.29 33.69 -20.28
N ASN A 527 14.42 33.81 -19.57
CA ASN A 527 15.54 32.88 -19.70
C ASN A 527 15.18 31.44 -19.26
N PHE A 528 14.36 31.31 -18.22
CA PHE A 528 13.84 30.03 -17.78
C PHE A 528 12.98 29.38 -18.87
N MET A 529 12.06 30.12 -19.48
CA MET A 529 11.26 29.65 -20.61
C MET A 529 12.17 29.19 -21.76
N ARG A 530 13.15 30.00 -22.18
CA ARG A 530 14.13 29.61 -23.23
C ARG A 530 14.85 28.30 -22.89
N THR A 531 15.18 28.09 -21.62
CA THR A 531 15.86 26.86 -21.16
C THR A 531 14.94 25.64 -21.24
N CYS A 532 13.67 25.78 -20.86
CA CYS A 532 12.67 24.71 -20.96
C CYS A 532 12.46 24.23 -22.41
N PHE A 533 12.52 25.14 -23.38
CA PHE A 533 12.33 24.82 -24.80
C PHE A 533 13.63 24.51 -25.57
N ARG A 534 14.80 24.48 -24.91
CA ARG A 534 16.09 24.19 -25.58
C ARG A 534 16.17 22.78 -26.17
N LYS A 535 15.52 21.80 -25.55
CA LYS A 535 15.43 20.41 -26.02
C LYS A 535 13.98 19.98 -26.17
N ILE A 536 13.44 20.19 -27.36
CA ILE A 536 12.12 19.69 -27.72
C ILE A 536 12.23 18.20 -28.07
N LEU A 537 11.61 17.35 -27.26
CA LEU A 537 11.48 15.91 -27.53
C LEU A 537 10.34 15.61 -28.52
N SER A 538 9.24 16.35 -28.38
CA SER A 538 8.08 16.26 -29.27
C SER A 538 7.37 17.61 -29.37
N SER A 539 6.87 17.93 -30.57
CA SER A 539 6.06 19.13 -30.80
C SER A 539 4.84 19.16 -29.88
N GLN A 540 4.13 18.04 -29.71
CA GLN A 540 2.91 17.94 -28.90
C GLN A 540 3.13 18.27 -27.43
N ASN A 541 4.14 17.66 -26.79
CA ASN A 541 4.46 17.93 -25.38
C ASN A 541 4.93 19.38 -25.19
N SER A 542 5.64 19.93 -26.18
CA SER A 542 6.09 21.32 -26.14
C SER A 542 4.92 22.29 -26.26
N LEU A 543 3.92 21.98 -27.09
CA LEU A 543 2.69 22.77 -27.17
C LEU A 543 1.90 22.74 -25.86
N GLN A 544 1.81 21.60 -25.18
CA GLN A 544 1.17 21.52 -23.86
C GLN A 544 1.91 22.35 -22.80
N LEU A 545 3.25 22.31 -22.80
CA LEU A 545 4.05 23.15 -21.91
C LEU A 545 3.88 24.64 -22.25
N LEU A 546 3.82 24.98 -23.53
CA LEU A 546 3.60 26.34 -24.00
C LEU A 546 2.23 26.87 -23.56
N GLN A 547 1.17 26.04 -23.62
CA GLN A 547 -0.15 26.40 -23.11
C GLN A 547 -0.12 26.78 -21.63
N ARG A 548 0.70 26.09 -20.81
CA ARG A 548 0.88 26.46 -19.40
C ARG A 548 1.52 27.84 -19.27
N PHE A 549 2.56 28.15 -20.04
CA PHE A 549 3.15 29.50 -20.05
C PHE A 549 2.21 30.58 -20.60
N GLN A 550 1.38 30.28 -21.61
CA GLN A 550 0.36 31.19 -22.12
C GLN A 550 -0.74 31.48 -21.10
N SER A 551 -1.12 30.48 -20.28
CA SER A 551 -2.11 30.66 -19.21
C SER A 551 -1.69 31.65 -18.12
N LEU A 552 -0.39 31.91 -17.99
CA LEU A 552 0.13 32.93 -17.07
C LEU A 552 -0.23 34.36 -17.51
N ASN A 553 -0.50 34.58 -18.80
CA ASN A 553 -0.87 35.87 -19.39
C ASN A 553 0.08 37.04 -19.01
N MET A 554 1.37 36.75 -18.86
CA MET A 554 2.39 37.71 -18.47
C MET A 554 2.89 38.49 -19.70
N PRO A 555 2.89 39.84 -19.68
CA PRO A 555 3.34 40.65 -20.82
C PRO A 555 4.79 40.34 -21.23
N CYS A 556 5.67 40.17 -20.24
CA CYS A 556 7.08 39.87 -20.47
C CYS A 556 7.33 38.55 -21.21
N LEU A 557 6.35 37.64 -21.25
CA LEU A 557 6.48 36.36 -21.95
C LEU A 557 5.92 36.37 -23.37
N GLN A 558 5.17 37.38 -23.80
CA GLN A 558 4.51 37.35 -25.12
C GLN A 558 5.49 37.28 -26.31
N GLU A 559 6.59 38.04 -26.25
CA GLU A 559 7.63 37.99 -27.28
C GLU A 559 8.32 36.62 -27.32
N GLU A 560 8.64 36.05 -26.14
CA GLU A 560 9.25 34.72 -26.01
C GLU A 560 8.30 33.59 -26.45
N ILE A 561 7.01 33.70 -26.14
CA ILE A 561 5.97 32.78 -26.61
C ILE A 561 5.97 32.78 -28.13
N THR A 562 5.95 33.95 -28.78
CA THR A 562 5.94 34.06 -30.24
C THR A 562 7.19 33.41 -30.86
N SER A 563 8.37 33.70 -30.30
CA SER A 563 9.63 33.09 -30.71
C SER A 563 9.63 31.56 -30.56
N THR A 564 9.13 31.07 -29.42
CA THR A 564 9.06 29.64 -29.09
C THR A 564 8.08 28.90 -30.01
N VAL A 565 6.93 29.51 -30.36
CA VAL A 565 5.98 28.92 -31.33
C VAL A 565 6.66 28.68 -32.67
N GLY A 566 7.51 29.63 -33.13
CA GLY A 566 8.32 29.46 -34.34
C GLY A 566 9.31 28.29 -34.23
N TYR A 567 10.00 28.16 -33.09
CA TYR A 567 10.92 27.04 -32.86
C TYR A 567 10.21 25.67 -32.80
N ILE A 568 9.02 25.60 -32.18
CA ILE A 568 8.21 24.37 -32.18
C ILE A 568 7.73 24.04 -33.60
N LEU A 569 7.37 25.04 -34.41
CA LEU A 569 6.97 24.82 -35.81
C LEU A 569 8.10 24.20 -36.63
N GLN A 570 9.35 24.65 -36.46
CA GLN A 570 10.51 24.05 -37.13
C GLN A 570 10.69 22.57 -36.73
N HIS A 571 10.54 22.25 -35.44
CA HIS A 571 10.56 20.86 -34.97
C HIS A 571 9.40 20.03 -35.54
N TYR A 572 8.20 20.61 -35.64
CA TYR A 572 7.04 19.96 -36.25
C TYR A 572 7.27 19.64 -37.73
N VAL A 573 7.95 20.53 -38.48
CA VAL A 573 8.35 20.23 -39.87
C VAL A 573 9.26 19.00 -39.94
N ALA A 574 10.23 18.89 -39.03
CA ALA A 574 11.09 17.72 -38.96
C ALA A 574 10.31 16.43 -38.60
N GLU A 575 9.34 16.52 -37.69
CA GLU A 575 8.45 15.40 -37.34
C GLU A 575 7.53 14.99 -38.50
N LEU A 576 7.07 15.94 -39.30
CA LEU A 576 6.23 15.69 -40.47
C LEU A 576 7.03 14.94 -41.54
N GLU A 577 8.27 15.36 -41.82
CA GLU A 577 9.17 14.62 -42.72
C GLU A 577 9.57 13.25 -42.17
N ALA A 578 9.78 13.11 -40.85
CA ALA A 578 10.03 11.82 -40.22
C ALA A 578 8.82 10.88 -40.34
N THR A 579 7.60 11.40 -40.16
CA THR A 579 6.35 10.63 -40.31
C THR A 579 6.14 10.19 -41.76
N LYS A 580 6.45 11.06 -42.71
CA LYS A 580 6.43 10.73 -44.15
C LYS A 580 7.43 9.63 -44.49
N LYS A 581 8.67 9.69 -43.97
CA LYS A 581 9.67 8.63 -44.14
C LYS A 581 9.23 7.31 -43.52
N LEU A 582 8.64 7.35 -42.32
CA LEU A 582 8.09 6.17 -41.64
C LEU A 582 6.97 5.53 -42.46
N TYR A 583 6.05 6.34 -42.97
CA TYR A 583 4.97 5.87 -43.85
C TYR A 583 5.55 5.18 -45.09
N GLN A 584 6.51 5.81 -45.77
CA GLN A 584 7.12 5.22 -46.98
C GLN A 584 7.88 3.92 -46.70
N ALA A 585 8.56 3.79 -45.56
CA ALA A 585 9.33 2.60 -45.22
C ALA A 585 8.46 1.39 -44.82
N GLN A 586 7.29 1.64 -44.25
CA GLN A 586 6.44 0.60 -43.63
C GLN A 586 5.05 0.46 -44.27
N LYS A 587 4.80 1.12 -45.41
CA LYS A 587 3.48 1.13 -46.08
C LYS A 587 2.97 -0.29 -46.39
N ASP A 588 3.86 -1.17 -46.85
CA ASP A 588 3.48 -2.50 -47.32
C ASP A 588 3.19 -3.46 -46.15
N ASP A 589 4.03 -3.41 -45.11
CA ASP A 589 3.92 -4.20 -43.89
C ASP A 589 4.11 -3.34 -42.62
N PRO A 590 3.05 -2.63 -42.17
CA PRO A 590 3.16 -1.77 -41.01
C PRO A 590 3.13 -2.58 -39.71
N PRO A 591 3.80 -2.09 -38.66
CA PRO A 591 3.83 -2.76 -37.37
C PRO A 591 2.43 -2.79 -36.73
N LEU A 592 1.88 -3.99 -36.60
CA LEU A 592 0.55 -4.20 -36.02
C LEU A 592 0.63 -4.48 -34.51
N ALA A 593 -0.39 -4.03 -33.77
CA ALA A 593 -0.52 -4.38 -32.36
C ALA A 593 -0.90 -5.86 -32.18
N ARG A 594 -0.57 -6.45 -31.03
CA ARG A 594 -0.89 -7.85 -30.72
C ARG A 594 -2.40 -8.12 -30.89
N ASN A 595 -2.74 -9.23 -31.55
CA ASN A 595 -4.13 -9.64 -31.83
C ASN A 595 -4.96 -8.62 -32.63
N MET A 596 -4.30 -7.69 -33.34
CA MET A 596 -4.97 -6.89 -34.37
C MET A 596 -4.96 -7.66 -35.69
N PRO A 597 -6.11 -7.71 -36.38
CA PRO A 597 -6.16 -8.34 -37.68
C PRO A 597 -5.49 -7.43 -38.74
N PRO A 598 -5.05 -7.99 -39.87
CA PRO A 598 -4.13 -7.32 -40.78
C PRO A 598 -4.70 -6.05 -41.40
N ILE A 599 -5.96 -6.03 -41.85
CA ILE A 599 -6.50 -4.88 -42.58
C ILE A 599 -6.89 -3.79 -41.59
N ALA A 600 -7.64 -4.13 -40.53
CA ALA A 600 -8.02 -3.13 -39.52
C ALA A 600 -6.79 -2.57 -38.76
N GLY A 601 -5.74 -3.39 -38.59
CA GLY A 601 -4.46 -2.97 -38.03
C GLY A 601 -3.72 -1.97 -38.92
N LYS A 602 -3.67 -2.22 -40.24
CA LYS A 602 -3.10 -1.30 -41.24
C LYS A 602 -3.81 0.06 -41.22
N ILE A 603 -5.14 0.06 -41.19
CA ILE A 603 -5.95 1.29 -41.09
C ILE A 603 -5.67 2.04 -39.77
N LEU A 604 -5.65 1.32 -38.65
CA LEU A 604 -5.39 1.93 -37.34
C LEU A 604 -4.00 2.58 -37.27
N TRP A 605 -2.98 1.94 -37.83
CA TRP A 605 -1.63 2.49 -37.91
C TRP A 605 -1.60 3.82 -38.67
N VAL A 606 -2.25 3.89 -39.84
CA VAL A 606 -2.34 5.12 -40.62
C VAL A 606 -3.15 6.21 -39.90
N ARG A 607 -4.27 5.87 -39.26
CA ARG A 607 -5.03 6.82 -38.43
C ARG A 607 -4.20 7.34 -37.26
N GLN A 608 -3.32 6.53 -36.68
CA GLN A 608 -2.41 6.96 -35.62
C GLN A 608 -1.37 7.97 -36.16
N LEU A 609 -0.79 7.71 -37.33
CA LEU A 609 0.11 8.66 -37.99
C LEU A 609 -0.61 9.97 -38.32
N PHE A 610 -1.85 9.89 -38.82
CA PHE A 610 -2.67 11.06 -39.12
C PHE A 610 -2.97 11.89 -37.86
N ARG A 611 -3.38 11.25 -36.76
CA ARG A 611 -3.62 11.95 -35.48
C ARG A 611 -2.36 12.66 -34.98
N ARG A 612 -1.20 12.00 -35.06
CA ARG A 612 0.09 12.54 -34.65
C ARG A 612 0.45 13.84 -35.39
N ILE A 613 0.14 13.94 -36.69
CA ILE A 613 0.40 15.17 -37.46
C ILE A 613 -0.73 16.20 -37.31
N ASN A 614 -1.98 15.79 -37.10
CA ASN A 614 -3.11 16.70 -37.06
C ASN A 614 -3.20 17.52 -35.75
N GLU A 615 -2.86 16.93 -34.60
CA GLU A 615 -2.97 17.63 -33.31
C GLU A 615 -2.10 18.91 -33.24
N PRO A 616 -0.79 18.89 -33.58
CA PRO A 616 0.03 20.10 -33.54
C PRO A 616 -0.43 21.19 -34.51
N ILE A 617 -0.78 20.84 -35.76
CA ILE A 617 -1.22 21.82 -36.76
C ILE A 617 -2.57 22.46 -36.39
N SER A 618 -3.47 21.70 -35.75
CA SER A 618 -4.75 22.23 -35.27
C SER A 618 -4.57 23.28 -34.17
N TYR A 619 -3.56 23.11 -33.31
CA TYR A 619 -3.23 24.09 -32.28
C TYR A 619 -2.66 25.37 -32.91
N PHE A 620 -1.71 25.25 -33.83
CA PHE A 620 -1.16 26.41 -34.53
C PHE A 620 -2.25 27.21 -35.26
N HIS A 621 -3.23 26.55 -35.87
CA HIS A 621 -4.34 27.21 -36.55
C HIS A 621 -5.28 27.99 -35.62
N LYS A 622 -5.51 27.49 -34.40
CA LYS A 622 -6.42 28.14 -33.44
C LYS A 622 -5.77 29.28 -32.64
N HIS A 623 -4.47 29.19 -32.38
CA HIS A 623 -3.80 30.05 -31.40
C HIS A 623 -2.67 30.92 -31.97
N SER A 624 -2.35 30.81 -33.27
CA SER A 624 -1.28 31.60 -33.87
C SER A 624 -1.52 31.95 -35.34
N ASP A 625 -1.15 33.16 -35.74
CA ASP A 625 -1.17 33.59 -37.15
C ASP A 625 0.07 33.14 -37.94
N ILE A 626 0.97 32.38 -37.30
CA ILE A 626 2.24 31.93 -37.91
C ILE A 626 1.99 31.09 -39.16
N LEU A 627 0.86 30.39 -39.27
CA LEU A 627 0.50 29.64 -40.47
C LEU A 627 0.21 30.53 -41.70
N ALA A 628 -0.06 31.82 -41.52
CA ALA A 628 -0.25 32.76 -42.63
C ALA A 628 1.08 33.23 -43.26
N SER A 629 2.20 33.03 -42.55
CA SER A 629 3.55 33.32 -43.05
C SER A 629 3.91 32.44 -44.28
N PRO A 630 4.87 32.86 -45.13
CA PRO A 630 5.27 32.05 -46.29
C PRO A 630 5.82 30.68 -45.88
N GLU A 631 6.55 30.61 -44.76
CA GLU A 631 7.05 29.37 -44.17
C GLU A 631 5.90 28.48 -43.66
N GLY A 632 4.96 29.07 -42.92
CA GLY A 632 3.76 28.38 -42.43
C GLY A 632 2.89 27.82 -43.55
N LYS A 633 2.70 28.56 -44.66
CA LYS A 633 1.99 28.07 -45.85
C LYS A 633 2.66 26.85 -46.47
N ALA A 634 3.99 26.79 -46.51
CA ALA A 634 4.73 25.62 -46.99
C ALA A 634 4.50 24.40 -46.08
N VAL A 635 4.47 24.59 -44.74
CA VAL A 635 4.13 23.52 -43.79
C VAL A 635 2.72 22.99 -44.00
N VAL A 636 1.74 23.88 -44.17
CA VAL A 636 0.34 23.51 -44.44
C VAL A 636 0.23 22.71 -45.74
N GLN A 637 0.95 23.09 -46.79
CA GLN A 637 0.99 22.32 -48.04
C GLN A 637 1.58 20.92 -47.85
N SER A 638 2.69 20.80 -47.11
CA SER A 638 3.31 19.49 -46.83
C SER A 638 2.40 18.59 -45.98
N TYR A 639 1.74 19.18 -44.96
CA TYR A 639 0.72 18.52 -44.15
C TYR A 639 -0.44 18.02 -45.00
N ASN A 640 -1.05 18.88 -45.83
CA ASN A 640 -2.19 18.50 -46.67
C ASN A 640 -1.84 17.36 -47.64
N LYS A 641 -0.64 17.37 -48.22
CA LYS A 641 -0.16 16.28 -49.07
C LYS A 641 -0.02 14.96 -48.30
N LEU A 642 0.59 14.99 -47.12
CA LEU A 642 0.75 13.78 -46.29
C LEU A 642 -0.60 13.27 -45.77
N ALA A 643 -1.45 14.17 -45.28
CA ALA A 643 -2.82 13.89 -44.85
C ALA A 643 -3.64 13.20 -45.95
N TYR A 644 -3.58 13.71 -47.18
CA TYR A 644 -4.26 13.12 -48.33
C TYR A 644 -3.80 11.66 -48.57
N VAL A 645 -2.49 11.42 -48.60
CA VAL A 645 -1.92 10.08 -48.82
C VAL A 645 -2.29 9.10 -47.70
N LEU A 646 -2.36 9.56 -46.45
CA LEU A 646 -2.79 8.74 -45.32
C LEU A 646 -4.28 8.37 -45.44
N VAL A 647 -5.15 9.33 -45.77
CA VAL A 647 -6.58 9.05 -45.96
C VAL A 647 -6.82 8.15 -47.17
N GLU A 648 -6.10 8.36 -48.28
CA GLU A 648 -6.17 7.51 -49.46
C GLU A 648 -5.81 6.05 -49.12
N PHE A 649 -4.79 5.82 -48.30
CA PHE A 649 -4.44 4.48 -47.82
C PHE A 649 -5.60 3.83 -47.05
N GLU A 650 -6.23 4.56 -46.12
CA GLU A 650 -7.38 4.04 -45.38
C GLU A 650 -8.53 3.61 -46.32
N VAL A 651 -8.87 4.44 -47.29
CA VAL A 651 -9.94 4.16 -48.26
C VAL A 651 -9.62 2.94 -49.10
N VAL A 652 -8.41 2.85 -49.66
CA VAL A 652 -8.01 1.73 -50.53
C VAL A 652 -8.08 0.38 -49.80
N TYR A 653 -7.59 0.30 -48.56
CA TYR A 653 -7.62 -0.95 -47.79
C TYR A 653 -9.03 -1.29 -47.29
N HIS A 654 -9.85 -0.28 -46.94
CA HIS A 654 -11.24 -0.50 -46.57
C HIS A 654 -12.08 -0.98 -47.77
N ASP A 655 -11.91 -0.38 -48.95
CA ASP A 655 -12.60 -0.80 -50.18
C ASP A 655 -12.19 -2.20 -50.63
N ALA A 656 -10.90 -2.54 -50.53
CA ALA A 656 -10.40 -3.88 -50.84
C ALA A 656 -11.06 -4.93 -49.93
N TRP A 657 -11.12 -4.65 -48.63
CA TRP A 657 -11.78 -5.50 -47.63
C TRP A 657 -13.27 -5.67 -47.88
N MET A 658 -13.98 -4.57 -48.19
CA MET A 658 -15.41 -4.60 -48.53
C MET A 658 -15.68 -5.52 -49.71
N LYS A 659 -14.82 -5.50 -50.75
CA LYS A 659 -14.92 -6.39 -51.92
C LYS A 659 -14.64 -7.84 -51.56
N GLU A 660 -13.60 -8.11 -50.77
CA GLU A 660 -13.18 -9.45 -50.37
C GLU A 660 -14.26 -10.15 -49.52
N ILE A 661 -14.80 -9.47 -48.51
CA ILE A 661 -15.88 -10.02 -47.65
C ILE A 661 -17.16 -10.28 -48.43
N SER A 662 -17.48 -9.43 -49.41
CA SER A 662 -18.66 -9.60 -50.24
C SER A 662 -18.60 -10.87 -51.11
N GLN A 663 -17.40 -11.41 -51.35
CA GLN A 663 -17.17 -12.64 -52.13
C GLN A 663 -17.10 -13.91 -51.26
N LEU A 664 -17.01 -13.78 -49.93
CA LEU A 664 -16.83 -14.90 -48.99
C LEU A 664 -18.17 -15.57 -48.61
N GLN A 665 -18.80 -16.26 -49.55
CA GLN A 665 -19.91 -17.20 -49.26
C GLN A 665 -19.42 -18.65 -49.02
N TYR A 666 -18.20 -18.97 -49.44
CA TYR A 666 -17.67 -20.33 -49.51
C TYR A 666 -17.21 -20.96 -48.16
N PRO A 667 -16.61 -20.25 -47.19
CA PRO A 667 -16.02 -20.89 -46.00
C PRO A 667 -17.04 -21.60 -45.10
N LEU A 668 -18.26 -21.05 -44.97
CA LEU A 668 -19.34 -21.64 -44.17
C LEU A 668 -20.04 -22.82 -44.85
N GLN A 669 -19.83 -23.01 -46.16
CA GLN A 669 -20.37 -24.11 -46.96
C GLN A 669 -19.41 -25.31 -47.02
N SER A 670 -18.24 -25.21 -46.40
CA SER A 670 -17.30 -26.33 -46.30
C SER A 670 -17.84 -27.42 -45.37
N THR A 671 -17.50 -28.67 -45.67
CA THR A 671 -17.81 -29.81 -44.80
C THR A 671 -17.03 -29.70 -43.50
N ILE A 672 -17.59 -30.22 -42.41
CA ILE A 672 -17.09 -29.94 -41.05
C ILE A 672 -15.86 -30.80 -40.71
N LEU A 673 -15.73 -31.97 -41.34
CA LEU A 673 -14.56 -32.84 -41.23
C LEU A 673 -13.88 -33.01 -42.59
N VAL A 674 -12.56 -33.25 -42.56
CA VAL A 674 -11.72 -33.69 -43.69
C VAL A 674 -10.80 -34.82 -43.22
N ARG A 675 -10.44 -35.75 -44.10
CA ARG A 675 -9.42 -36.76 -43.81
C ARG A 675 -8.03 -36.26 -44.19
N HIS A 676 -7.06 -36.46 -43.31
CA HIS A 676 -5.67 -36.13 -43.60
C HIS A 676 -5.12 -37.04 -44.72
N PRO A 677 -4.48 -36.49 -45.76
CA PRO A 677 -4.17 -37.22 -47.01
C PRO A 677 -3.18 -38.38 -46.85
N THR A 678 -2.36 -38.39 -45.80
CA THR A 678 -1.36 -39.46 -45.58
C THR A 678 -1.62 -40.31 -44.34
N THR A 679 -2.46 -39.85 -43.41
CA THR A 679 -2.71 -40.56 -42.13
C THR A 679 -4.15 -41.04 -41.99
N GLU A 680 -5.03 -40.69 -42.94
CA GLU A 680 -6.46 -40.99 -42.98
C GLU A 680 -7.29 -40.55 -41.76
N LYS A 681 -6.66 -39.82 -40.82
CA LYS A 681 -7.28 -39.29 -39.60
C LYS A 681 -8.30 -38.21 -39.90
N PHE A 682 -9.34 -38.13 -39.07
CA PHE A 682 -10.33 -37.06 -39.14
C PHE A 682 -9.75 -35.77 -38.56
N LEU A 683 -9.85 -34.67 -39.31
CA LEU A 683 -9.49 -33.32 -38.88
C LEU A 683 -10.71 -32.41 -39.01
N VAL A 684 -10.83 -31.48 -38.07
CA VAL A 684 -11.87 -30.45 -38.10
C VAL A 684 -11.52 -29.43 -39.18
N ASN A 685 -12.36 -29.34 -40.20
CA ASN A 685 -12.18 -28.47 -41.36
C ASN A 685 -12.75 -27.09 -41.10
N PHE A 686 -12.13 -26.35 -40.16
CA PHE A 686 -12.52 -24.99 -39.81
C PHE A 686 -11.50 -23.98 -40.36
N ASP A 687 -11.92 -23.15 -41.30
CA ASP A 687 -11.05 -22.15 -41.91
C ASP A 687 -10.70 -21.02 -40.90
N PRO A 688 -9.41 -20.81 -40.57
CA PRO A 688 -9.00 -19.74 -39.66
C PRO A 688 -9.38 -18.34 -40.14
N GLN A 689 -9.57 -18.13 -41.46
CA GLN A 689 -10.02 -16.85 -42.02
C GLN A 689 -11.36 -16.40 -41.45
N ILE A 690 -12.24 -17.32 -41.04
CA ILE A 690 -13.55 -16.98 -40.45
C ILE A 690 -13.37 -16.17 -39.16
N LEU A 691 -12.44 -16.56 -38.28
CA LEU A 691 -12.19 -15.84 -37.02
C LEU A 691 -11.48 -14.51 -37.26
N GLU A 692 -10.62 -14.47 -38.27
CA GLU A 692 -9.97 -13.24 -38.72
C GLU A 692 -11.01 -12.23 -39.22
N ILE A 693 -11.90 -12.63 -40.13
CA ILE A 693 -13.00 -11.80 -40.67
C ILE A 693 -13.92 -11.31 -39.55
N VAL A 694 -14.27 -12.15 -38.58
CA VAL A 694 -15.09 -11.74 -37.42
C VAL A 694 -14.37 -10.67 -36.60
N ARG A 695 -13.05 -10.83 -36.39
CA ARG A 695 -12.25 -9.85 -35.68
C ARG A 695 -12.10 -8.56 -36.46
N GLU A 696 -11.86 -8.63 -37.77
CA GLU A 696 -11.81 -7.49 -38.68
C GLU A 696 -13.12 -6.71 -38.63
N THR A 697 -14.25 -7.40 -38.78
CA THR A 697 -15.60 -6.85 -38.74
C THR A 697 -15.84 -6.06 -37.45
N LYS A 698 -15.52 -6.65 -36.29
CA LYS A 698 -15.65 -5.97 -34.98
C LYS A 698 -14.73 -4.76 -34.87
N CYS A 699 -13.51 -4.83 -35.42
CA CYS A 699 -12.58 -3.70 -35.44
C CYS A 699 -13.07 -2.58 -36.36
N MET A 700 -13.56 -2.87 -37.57
CA MET A 700 -14.10 -1.88 -38.50
C MET A 700 -15.32 -1.15 -37.92
N MET A 701 -16.24 -1.88 -37.28
CA MET A 701 -17.38 -1.27 -36.57
C MET A 701 -16.92 -0.32 -35.46
N LYS A 702 -15.90 -0.68 -34.67
CA LYS A 702 -15.33 0.19 -33.63
C LYS A 702 -14.60 1.41 -34.20
N LEU A 703 -14.02 1.27 -35.40
CA LEU A 703 -13.41 2.37 -36.13
C LEU A 703 -14.45 3.29 -36.79
N GLY A 704 -15.75 2.96 -36.72
CA GLY A 704 -16.83 3.74 -37.33
C GLY A 704 -16.85 3.67 -38.86
N LEU A 705 -16.29 2.60 -39.44
CA LEU A 705 -16.28 2.35 -40.88
C LEU A 705 -17.49 1.51 -41.29
N GLU A 706 -17.92 1.65 -42.55
CA GLU A 706 -19.01 0.85 -43.10
C GLU A 706 -18.62 -0.63 -43.20
N VAL A 707 -19.58 -1.52 -42.97
CA VAL A 707 -19.36 -2.98 -42.92
C VAL A 707 -20.47 -3.69 -43.70
N PRO A 708 -20.17 -4.72 -44.51
CA PRO A 708 -21.19 -5.48 -45.23
C PRO A 708 -22.07 -6.31 -44.28
N GLU A 709 -23.38 -6.42 -44.58
CA GLU A 709 -24.33 -7.18 -43.74
C GLU A 709 -23.94 -8.65 -43.54
N GLN A 710 -23.28 -9.25 -44.53
CA GLN A 710 -22.80 -10.64 -44.49
C GLN A 710 -21.76 -10.82 -43.37
N ALA A 711 -20.81 -9.89 -43.25
CA ALA A 711 -19.79 -9.90 -42.20
C ALA A 711 -20.41 -9.78 -40.80
N VAL A 712 -21.43 -8.92 -40.67
CA VAL A 712 -22.17 -8.73 -39.41
C VAL A 712 -22.86 -10.02 -38.98
N LYS A 713 -23.51 -10.74 -39.92
CA LYS A 713 -24.16 -12.04 -39.65
C LYS A 713 -23.16 -13.09 -39.15
N ILE A 714 -21.97 -13.17 -39.76
CA ILE A 714 -20.90 -14.08 -39.32
C ILE A 714 -20.39 -13.71 -37.93
N ALA A 715 -20.22 -12.41 -37.65
CA ALA A 715 -19.79 -11.93 -36.34
C ALA A 715 -20.80 -12.22 -35.21
N ILE A 716 -22.10 -12.28 -35.52
CA ILE A 716 -23.15 -12.70 -34.57
C ILE A 716 -23.05 -14.21 -34.28
N LEU A 717 -22.73 -15.02 -35.30
CA LEU A 717 -22.63 -16.48 -35.18
C LEU A 717 -21.33 -16.97 -34.54
N GLU A 718 -20.38 -16.09 -34.22
CA GLU A 718 -19.04 -16.42 -33.68
C GLU A 718 -19.09 -17.42 -32.51
N ASN A 719 -19.92 -17.15 -31.50
CA ASN A 719 -19.98 -17.98 -30.30
C ASN A 719 -20.49 -19.40 -30.62
N LYS A 720 -21.47 -19.51 -31.52
CA LYS A 720 -22.01 -20.81 -31.96
C LYS A 720 -20.97 -21.59 -32.74
N LEU A 721 -20.26 -20.93 -33.67
CA LEU A 721 -19.20 -21.56 -34.47
C LEU A 721 -18.02 -22.04 -33.62
N LYS A 722 -17.57 -21.23 -32.65
CA LYS A 722 -16.51 -21.62 -31.70
C LYS A 722 -16.92 -22.80 -30.82
N SER A 723 -18.15 -22.79 -30.31
CA SER A 723 -18.67 -23.90 -29.50
C SER A 723 -18.74 -25.20 -30.32
N ASN A 724 -19.28 -25.14 -31.53
CA ASN A 724 -19.38 -26.29 -32.42
C ASN A 724 -18.00 -26.84 -32.81
N LYS A 725 -17.01 -25.96 -33.05
CA LYS A 725 -15.63 -26.37 -33.30
C LYS A 725 -15.04 -27.15 -32.13
N LEU A 726 -15.13 -26.62 -30.91
CA LEU A 726 -14.60 -27.25 -29.71
C LEU A 726 -15.28 -28.60 -29.41
N GLN A 727 -16.59 -28.69 -29.59
CA GLN A 727 -17.32 -29.95 -29.42
C GLN A 727 -16.85 -31.01 -30.42
N LEU A 728 -16.64 -30.63 -31.68
CA LEU A 728 -16.16 -31.57 -32.69
C LEU A 728 -14.71 -32.01 -32.45
N GLU A 729 -13.83 -31.08 -32.07
CA GLU A 729 -12.44 -31.40 -31.68
C GLU A 729 -12.42 -32.39 -30.52
N GLY A 730 -13.26 -32.18 -29.49
CA GLY A 730 -13.38 -33.08 -28.35
C GLY A 730 -13.88 -34.49 -28.71
N VAL A 731 -14.84 -34.61 -29.63
CA VAL A 731 -15.35 -35.91 -30.11
C VAL A 731 -14.29 -36.67 -30.91
N VAL A 732 -13.56 -35.98 -31.80
CA VAL A 732 -12.50 -36.59 -32.63
C VAL A 732 -11.31 -37.01 -31.77
N GLU A 733 -10.85 -36.15 -30.86
CA GLU A 733 -9.74 -36.47 -29.94
C GLU A 733 -10.08 -37.65 -29.03
N SER A 734 -11.27 -37.65 -28.45
CA SER A 734 -11.72 -38.75 -27.58
C SER A 734 -11.85 -40.08 -28.32
N TYR A 735 -12.19 -40.06 -29.62
CA TYR A 735 -12.19 -41.26 -30.46
C TYR A 735 -10.77 -41.74 -30.78
N GLU A 736 -9.85 -40.84 -31.14
CA GLU A 736 -8.45 -41.19 -31.39
C GLU A 736 -7.79 -41.82 -30.16
N ASP A 737 -8.03 -41.25 -28.98
CA ASP A 737 -7.47 -41.77 -27.73
C ASP A 737 -8.07 -43.12 -27.35
N LEU A 738 -9.34 -43.36 -27.68
CA LEU A 738 -9.98 -44.65 -27.49
C LEU A 738 -9.39 -45.72 -28.41
N CYS A 739 -9.08 -45.37 -29.66
CA CYS A 739 -8.36 -46.24 -30.59
C CYS A 739 -6.93 -46.54 -30.11
N LYS A 740 -6.18 -45.54 -29.62
CA LYS A 740 -4.81 -45.73 -29.08
C LYS A 740 -4.78 -46.58 -27.81
N SER A 741 -5.78 -46.44 -26.94
CA SER A 741 -5.85 -47.17 -25.66
C SER A 741 -6.34 -48.61 -25.80
N THR A 742 -6.74 -49.03 -27.01
CA THR A 742 -7.16 -50.41 -27.29
C THR A 742 -5.94 -51.32 -27.47
N PRO A 743 -5.73 -52.33 -26.59
CA PRO A 743 -4.63 -53.28 -26.76
C PRO A 743 -4.77 -54.07 -28.07
N ASN A 744 -3.65 -54.31 -28.77
CA ASN A 744 -3.62 -54.97 -30.09
C ASN A 744 -4.41 -56.28 -30.18
N ILE A 745 -4.48 -57.03 -29.08
CA ILE A 745 -5.16 -58.33 -29.00
C ILE A 745 -6.69 -58.17 -29.11
N PHE A 746 -7.22 -57.01 -28.72
CA PHE A 746 -8.66 -56.72 -28.74
C PHE A 746 -9.08 -55.88 -29.95
N VAL A 747 -8.14 -55.39 -30.78
CA VAL A 747 -8.42 -54.52 -31.94
C VAL A 747 -9.41 -55.19 -32.91
N ASN A 748 -9.17 -56.45 -33.27
CA ASN A 748 -10.04 -57.19 -34.19
C ASN A 748 -11.43 -57.49 -33.58
N LEU A 749 -11.50 -57.65 -32.25
CA LEU A 749 -12.76 -57.91 -31.54
C LEU A 749 -13.59 -56.64 -31.31
N LEU A 750 -12.95 -55.47 -31.25
CA LEU A 750 -13.60 -54.16 -31.07
C LEU A 750 -13.87 -53.42 -32.39
N ALA A 751 -13.33 -53.90 -33.52
CA ALA A 751 -13.49 -53.33 -34.85
C ALA A 751 -14.95 -52.98 -35.24
N PRO A 752 -15.98 -53.82 -34.95
CA PRO A 752 -17.37 -53.48 -35.30
C PRO A 752 -17.92 -52.21 -34.61
N LYS A 753 -17.40 -51.85 -33.43
CA LYS A 753 -17.80 -50.60 -32.74
C LYS A 753 -17.03 -49.40 -33.27
N ALA A 754 -15.77 -49.60 -33.68
CA ALA A 754 -15.00 -48.57 -34.38
C ALA A 754 -15.64 -48.24 -35.74
N GLU A 755 -16.05 -49.23 -36.53
CA GLU A 755 -16.76 -49.03 -37.81
C GLU A 755 -18.09 -48.28 -37.64
N LYS A 756 -18.84 -48.56 -36.57
CA LYS A 756 -20.07 -47.83 -36.27
C LYS A 756 -19.79 -46.35 -35.98
N MET A 757 -18.74 -46.03 -35.23
CA MET A 757 -18.34 -44.63 -34.98
C MET A 757 -17.87 -43.94 -36.27
N GLU A 758 -17.09 -44.62 -37.11
CA GLU A 758 -16.66 -44.09 -38.40
C GLU A 758 -17.84 -43.81 -39.34
N SER A 759 -18.90 -44.63 -39.30
CA SER A 759 -20.10 -44.42 -40.10
C SER A 759 -20.85 -43.13 -39.73
N VAL A 760 -20.89 -42.79 -38.43
CA VAL A 760 -21.47 -41.53 -37.93
C VAL A 760 -20.58 -40.36 -38.36
N LEU A 761 -19.27 -40.43 -38.09
CA LEU A 761 -18.32 -39.38 -38.47
C LEU A 761 -18.27 -39.14 -39.99
N ARG A 762 -18.59 -40.14 -40.82
CA ARG A 762 -18.69 -40.00 -42.28
C ARG A 762 -19.78 -39.01 -42.70
N GLN A 763 -20.85 -38.84 -41.93
CA GLN A 763 -21.88 -37.83 -42.20
C GLN A 763 -21.30 -36.40 -42.13
N GLY A 764 -20.31 -36.18 -41.26
CA GLY A 764 -19.56 -34.92 -41.15
C GLY A 764 -18.56 -34.66 -42.28
N LEU A 765 -18.19 -35.70 -43.06
CA LEU A 765 -17.33 -35.60 -44.24
C LEU A 765 -18.09 -35.24 -45.53
N THR A 766 -19.38 -35.59 -45.62
CA THR A 766 -20.11 -35.57 -46.91
C THR A 766 -21.36 -34.70 -46.92
N MET A 767 -22.06 -34.54 -45.79
CA MET A 767 -23.40 -33.91 -45.78
C MET A 767 -23.50 -32.68 -44.87
N LEU A 768 -22.78 -32.65 -43.76
CA LEU A 768 -22.86 -31.54 -42.81
C LEU A 768 -21.85 -30.43 -43.17
N THR A 769 -22.30 -29.19 -43.12
CA THR A 769 -21.50 -27.97 -43.31
C THR A 769 -21.62 -27.06 -42.08
N TRP A 770 -20.74 -26.07 -41.92
CA TRP A 770 -20.78 -25.15 -40.77
C TRP A 770 -22.05 -24.30 -40.68
N ALA A 771 -22.84 -24.22 -41.76
CA ALA A 771 -24.14 -23.56 -41.81
C ALA A 771 -25.34 -24.51 -41.53
N SER A 772 -25.10 -25.82 -41.33
CA SER A 772 -26.18 -26.81 -41.17
C SER A 772 -26.88 -26.72 -39.80
N VAL A 773 -28.22 -26.81 -39.80
CA VAL A 773 -29.05 -26.74 -38.58
C VAL A 773 -29.01 -28.05 -37.77
N SER A 774 -28.75 -29.18 -38.41
CA SER A 774 -28.72 -30.54 -37.82
C SER A 774 -27.40 -30.90 -37.11
N LEU A 775 -26.57 -29.91 -36.78
CA LEU A 775 -25.28 -30.13 -36.14
C LEU A 775 -25.40 -30.64 -34.69
N GLU A 776 -26.37 -30.13 -33.95
CA GLU A 776 -26.59 -30.50 -32.54
C GLU A 776 -27.04 -31.96 -32.40
N THR A 777 -27.88 -32.45 -33.32
CA THR A 777 -28.31 -33.86 -33.36
C THR A 777 -27.17 -34.80 -33.71
N PHE A 778 -26.26 -34.37 -34.59
CA PHE A 778 -25.06 -35.14 -34.94
C PHE A 778 -24.10 -35.30 -33.75
N PHE A 779 -23.86 -34.23 -32.99
CA PHE A 779 -23.00 -34.31 -31.79
C PHE A 779 -23.56 -35.28 -30.74
N GLN A 780 -24.87 -35.25 -30.50
CA GLN A 780 -25.52 -36.17 -29.56
C GLN A 780 -25.37 -37.64 -29.99
N GLU A 781 -25.56 -37.94 -31.27
CA GLU A 781 -25.41 -39.30 -31.81
C GLU A 781 -23.95 -39.78 -31.71
N ALA A 782 -22.98 -38.93 -32.07
CA ALA A 782 -21.56 -39.25 -32.00
C ALA A 782 -21.10 -39.50 -30.55
N GLU A 783 -21.51 -38.66 -29.59
CA GLU A 783 -21.18 -38.83 -28.17
C GLU A 783 -21.79 -40.11 -27.58
N GLN A 784 -23.03 -40.45 -27.96
CA GLN A 784 -23.69 -41.66 -27.46
C GLN A 784 -22.95 -42.93 -27.91
N VAL A 785 -22.55 -43.01 -29.19
CA VAL A 785 -21.79 -44.15 -29.74
C VAL A 785 -20.41 -44.24 -29.09
N LEU A 786 -19.73 -43.11 -28.92
CA LEU A 786 -18.42 -43.05 -28.28
C LEU A 786 -18.45 -43.49 -26.80
N ASN A 787 -19.47 -43.09 -26.05
CA ASN A 787 -19.65 -43.49 -24.65
C ASN A 787 -19.85 -45.00 -24.49
N VAL A 788 -20.64 -45.62 -25.37
CA VAL A 788 -20.82 -47.08 -25.38
C VAL A 788 -19.50 -47.80 -25.67
N PHE A 789 -18.71 -47.30 -26.62
CA PHE A 789 -17.40 -47.89 -26.94
C PHE A 789 -16.42 -47.75 -25.76
N LYS A 790 -16.38 -46.58 -25.10
CA LYS A 790 -15.54 -46.33 -23.92
C LYS A 790 -15.88 -47.24 -22.72
N GLN A 791 -17.16 -47.51 -22.48
CA GLN A 791 -17.59 -48.41 -21.41
C GLN A 791 -17.18 -49.87 -21.69
N LEU A 792 -17.29 -50.32 -22.94
CA LEU A 792 -16.88 -51.66 -23.35
C LEU A 792 -15.37 -51.87 -23.16
N LEU A 793 -14.55 -50.93 -23.64
CA LEU A 793 -13.10 -51.03 -23.50
C LEU A 793 -12.69 -51.13 -22.03
N ARG A 794 -13.22 -50.27 -21.16
CA ARG A 794 -12.93 -50.30 -19.71
C ARG A 794 -13.20 -51.67 -19.06
N ARG A 795 -14.32 -52.32 -19.41
CA ARG A 795 -14.67 -53.64 -18.86
C ARG A 795 -13.67 -54.71 -19.30
N VAL A 796 -13.25 -54.68 -20.57
CA VAL A 796 -12.26 -55.60 -21.12
C VAL A 796 -10.90 -55.42 -20.43
N THR A 797 -10.44 -54.18 -20.25
CA THR A 797 -9.15 -53.89 -19.60
C THR A 797 -9.12 -54.40 -18.16
N VAL A 798 -10.19 -54.18 -17.38
CA VAL A 798 -10.26 -54.62 -15.98
C VAL A 798 -10.13 -56.14 -15.85
N ILE A 799 -10.82 -56.92 -16.69
CA ILE A 799 -10.75 -58.39 -16.60
C ILE A 799 -9.36 -58.89 -17.06
N SER A 800 -8.81 -58.33 -18.14
CA SER A 800 -7.47 -58.67 -18.63
C SER A 800 -6.37 -58.41 -17.59
N ASP A 801 -6.33 -57.22 -17.00
CA ASP A 801 -5.19 -56.82 -16.18
C ASP A 801 -5.30 -57.32 -14.75
N VAL A 802 -6.50 -57.26 -14.16
CA VAL A 802 -6.71 -57.59 -12.74
C VAL A 802 -6.95 -59.08 -12.56
N ARG A 803 -7.90 -59.69 -13.29
CA ARG A 803 -8.27 -61.10 -13.07
C ARG A 803 -7.27 -62.06 -13.70
N ILE A 804 -6.75 -61.76 -14.89
CA ILE A 804 -5.80 -62.63 -15.59
C ILE A 804 -4.35 -62.24 -15.27
N GLY A 805 -4.00 -60.96 -15.42
CA GLY A 805 -2.63 -60.46 -15.25
C GLY A 805 -2.03 -60.71 -13.85
N LEU A 806 -2.78 -60.41 -12.77
CA LEU A 806 -2.28 -60.61 -11.41
C LEU A 806 -2.09 -62.08 -11.07
N LEU A 807 -3.04 -62.96 -11.43
CA LEU A 807 -2.93 -64.39 -11.16
C LEU A 807 -1.74 -65.03 -11.90
N LEU A 808 -1.49 -64.64 -13.15
CA LEU A 808 -0.30 -65.07 -13.90
C LEU A 808 0.99 -64.63 -13.20
N LYS A 809 1.02 -63.41 -12.65
CA LYS A 809 2.18 -62.90 -11.90
C LYS A 809 2.40 -63.70 -10.62
N GLU A 810 1.35 -63.98 -9.86
CA GLU A 810 1.44 -64.82 -8.64
C GLU A 810 1.99 -66.20 -8.95
N ILE A 811 1.47 -66.86 -10.00
CA ILE A 811 1.97 -68.18 -10.45
C ILE A 811 3.47 -68.11 -10.73
N SER A 812 3.94 -67.03 -11.38
CA SER A 812 5.34 -66.89 -11.78
C SER A 812 6.35 -66.74 -10.64
N TYR A 813 5.89 -66.43 -9.42
CA TYR A 813 6.75 -66.20 -8.25
C TYR A 813 6.57 -67.24 -7.13
N THR A 814 5.72 -68.26 -7.32
CA THR A 814 5.56 -69.37 -6.37
C THR A 814 6.87 -70.17 -6.25
N SER A 815 7.35 -70.40 -5.03
CA SER A 815 8.49 -71.30 -4.76
C SER A 815 7.99 -72.73 -4.82
N LEU A 816 8.62 -73.57 -5.65
CA LEU A 816 8.25 -74.98 -5.81
C LEU A 816 9.08 -75.93 -4.96
N VAL A 817 10.06 -75.41 -4.21
CA VAL A 817 10.96 -76.17 -3.33
C VAL A 817 11.02 -75.48 -1.98
N SER A 818 11.05 -76.29 -0.91
CA SER A 818 11.27 -75.87 0.46
C SER A 818 12.69 -76.24 0.89
N LEU A 819 13.47 -75.26 1.32
CA LEU A 819 14.82 -75.48 1.86
C LEU A 819 14.87 -74.93 3.28
N PRO A 820 15.41 -75.68 4.26
CA PRO A 820 15.53 -75.20 5.63
C PRO A 820 16.44 -73.97 5.71
N VAL A 821 16.03 -73.02 6.54
CA VAL A 821 16.73 -71.73 6.73
C VAL A 821 17.51 -71.72 8.04
N ASP A 822 17.06 -72.47 9.06
CA ASP A 822 17.67 -72.56 10.39
C ASP A 822 18.01 -74.02 10.72
N GLY A 823 19.30 -74.35 10.76
CA GLY A 823 19.83 -75.66 11.16
C GLY A 823 20.00 -76.68 10.03
N SER A 824 20.84 -77.69 10.28
CA SER A 824 21.05 -78.81 9.36
C SER A 824 20.03 -79.93 9.60
N ILE A 825 19.53 -80.50 8.50
CA ILE A 825 18.58 -81.61 8.50
C ILE A 825 19.24 -82.82 7.83
N LYS A 826 18.78 -84.02 8.15
CA LYS A 826 19.16 -85.24 7.44
C LYS A 826 18.57 -85.25 6.03
N ILE A 827 19.26 -85.91 5.10
CA ILE A 827 18.84 -85.98 3.69
C ILE A 827 17.45 -86.60 3.51
N GLU A 828 17.13 -87.64 4.29
CA GLU A 828 15.86 -88.37 4.21
C GLU A 828 14.65 -87.48 4.54
N ASP A 829 14.75 -86.72 5.64
CA ASP A 829 13.68 -85.82 6.11
C ASP A 829 13.46 -84.67 5.12
N LEU A 830 14.55 -84.11 4.56
CA LEU A 830 14.48 -83.04 3.55
C LEU A 830 13.73 -83.48 2.28
N LEU A 831 13.92 -84.72 1.84
CA LEU A 831 13.23 -85.27 0.69
C LEU A 831 11.74 -85.49 0.97
N ALA A 832 11.39 -86.04 2.14
CA ALA A 832 10.00 -86.26 2.54
C ALA A 832 9.19 -84.94 2.59
N ASP A 833 9.74 -83.90 3.22
CA ASP A 833 9.09 -82.58 3.32
C ASP A 833 8.84 -81.95 1.93
N ASN A 834 9.80 -82.12 1.01
CA ASN A 834 9.66 -81.62 -0.36
C ASN A 834 8.68 -82.45 -1.20
N GLU A 835 8.53 -83.75 -0.96
CA GLU A 835 7.53 -84.58 -1.63
C GLU A 835 6.10 -84.15 -1.31
N ASP A 836 5.82 -83.72 -0.07
CA ASP A 836 4.48 -83.24 0.31
C ASP A 836 4.24 -81.78 -0.12
N TYR A 837 5.24 -80.91 0.04
CA TYR A 837 5.14 -79.51 -0.39
C TYR A 837 4.91 -79.36 -1.90
N THR A 838 5.55 -80.20 -2.72
CA THR A 838 5.39 -80.16 -4.18
C THR A 838 3.99 -80.60 -4.63
N LYS A 839 3.34 -81.53 -3.93
CA LYS A 839 1.94 -81.92 -4.18
C LYS A 839 0.99 -80.75 -3.92
N GLU A 840 1.12 -80.10 -2.76
CA GLU A 840 0.30 -78.93 -2.41
C GLU A 840 0.47 -77.80 -3.43
N CYS A 841 1.72 -77.50 -3.82
CA CYS A 841 2.01 -76.51 -4.85
C CYS A 841 1.31 -76.82 -6.18
N SER A 842 1.25 -78.10 -6.58
CA SER A 842 0.62 -78.52 -7.84
C SER A 842 -0.89 -78.25 -7.86
N GLU A 843 -1.58 -78.45 -6.74
CA GLU A 843 -3.02 -78.21 -6.59
C GLU A 843 -3.33 -76.72 -6.61
N VAL A 844 -2.57 -75.92 -5.85
CA VAL A 844 -2.73 -74.46 -5.79
C VAL A 844 -2.53 -73.83 -7.18
N LEU A 845 -1.49 -74.26 -7.91
CA LEU A 845 -1.23 -73.76 -9.27
C LEU A 845 -2.34 -74.16 -10.25
N ASN A 846 -2.90 -75.37 -10.13
CA ASN A 846 -4.02 -75.80 -10.96
C ASN A 846 -5.31 -74.98 -10.68
N ILE A 847 -5.63 -74.68 -9.41
CA ILE A 847 -6.78 -73.82 -9.06
C ILE A 847 -6.61 -72.41 -9.65
N LYS A 848 -5.41 -71.83 -9.56
CA LYS A 848 -5.13 -70.51 -10.15
C LYS A 848 -5.23 -70.54 -11.68
N SER A 849 -4.73 -71.59 -12.33
CA SER A 849 -4.87 -71.82 -13.77
C SER A 849 -6.35 -71.83 -14.22
N MET A 850 -7.22 -72.54 -13.48
CA MET A 850 -8.65 -72.63 -13.79
C MET A 850 -9.36 -71.26 -13.67
N ARG A 851 -9.05 -70.49 -12.63
CA ARG A 851 -9.62 -69.14 -12.45
C ARG A 851 -9.22 -68.19 -13.57
N ILE A 852 -8.01 -68.35 -14.12
CA ILE A 852 -7.56 -67.58 -15.29
C ILE A 852 -8.38 -68.01 -16.51
N GLU A 853 -8.56 -69.31 -16.74
CA GLU A 853 -9.38 -69.84 -17.85
C GLU A 853 -10.84 -69.30 -17.77
N ASP A 854 -11.45 -69.27 -16.58
CA ASP A 854 -12.79 -68.70 -16.37
C ASP A 854 -12.85 -67.20 -16.71
N ALA A 855 -11.82 -66.43 -16.35
CA ALA A 855 -11.76 -65.01 -16.67
C ALA A 855 -11.58 -64.75 -18.17
N VAL A 856 -10.94 -65.66 -18.91
CA VAL A 856 -10.82 -65.58 -20.38
C VAL A 856 -12.14 -65.95 -21.05
N GLU A 857 -12.89 -66.92 -20.52
CA GLU A 857 -14.25 -67.21 -21.00
C GLU A 857 -15.21 -66.04 -20.76
N ASP A 858 -15.17 -65.40 -19.58
CA ASP A 858 -15.95 -64.18 -19.31
C ASP A 858 -15.66 -63.05 -20.30
N LEU A 859 -14.39 -62.90 -20.74
CA LEU A 859 -14.03 -61.94 -21.79
C LEU A 859 -14.68 -62.28 -23.12
N ILE A 860 -14.66 -63.57 -23.51
CA ILE A 860 -15.29 -64.05 -24.75
C ILE A 860 -16.80 -63.81 -24.72
N ASP A 861 -17.46 -64.12 -23.60
CA ASP A 861 -18.88 -63.85 -23.38
C ASP A 861 -19.25 -62.37 -23.52
N ILE A 862 -18.40 -61.47 -23.00
CA ILE A 862 -18.59 -60.02 -23.16
C ILE A 862 -18.46 -59.65 -24.64
N PHE A 863 -17.47 -60.16 -25.37
CA PHE A 863 -17.36 -59.89 -26.79
C PHE A 863 -18.55 -60.45 -27.59
N GLU A 864 -19.04 -61.66 -27.30
CA GLU A 864 -20.19 -62.27 -27.97
C GLU A 864 -21.48 -61.44 -27.81
N ARG A 865 -21.77 -60.98 -26.59
CA ARG A 865 -22.96 -60.14 -26.31
C ARG A 865 -22.93 -58.81 -27.04
N TYR A 866 -21.75 -58.21 -27.19
CA TYR A 866 -21.61 -56.89 -27.83
C TYR A 866 -21.47 -56.98 -29.36
N CYS A 867 -21.10 -58.16 -29.89
CA CYS A 867 -21.06 -58.49 -31.33
C CYS A 867 -22.40 -59.02 -31.87
N GLY A 868 -23.34 -59.45 -31.02
CA GLY A 868 -24.73 -59.72 -31.41
C GLY A 868 -25.08 -61.19 -31.74
N PHE A 869 -24.26 -62.16 -31.32
CA PHE A 869 -24.59 -63.58 -31.46
C PHE A 869 -25.34 -64.08 -30.21
N ALA A 870 -26.62 -64.44 -30.36
CA ALA A 870 -27.43 -64.93 -29.24
C ALA A 870 -27.20 -66.45 -29.02
N PRO A 871 -27.24 -66.95 -27.76
CA PRO A 871 -27.14 -68.40 -27.50
C PRO A 871 -28.40 -69.13 -27.98
N PRO A 872 -28.29 -70.37 -28.49
CA PRO A 872 -29.43 -71.14 -28.99
C PRO A 872 -30.31 -71.56 -27.80
N LYS A 873 -31.52 -71.00 -27.71
CA LYS A 873 -32.55 -71.53 -26.81
C LYS A 873 -33.22 -72.74 -27.47
N SER A 874 -33.16 -73.86 -26.76
CA SER A 874 -33.83 -75.12 -27.04
C SER A 874 -35.33 -74.95 -27.32
N SER A 875 -35.77 -75.56 -28.42
CA SER A 875 -37.10 -76.16 -28.69
C SER A 875 -38.30 -75.70 -27.86
N GLU A 876 -39.26 -75.03 -28.50
CA GLU A 876 -40.65 -75.47 -28.50
C GLU A 876 -41.48 -74.79 -29.62
N THR A 877 -42.28 -75.64 -30.26
CA THR A 877 -43.23 -75.45 -31.37
C THR A 877 -44.27 -74.36 -31.15
N GLN A 878 -44.54 -73.54 -32.19
CA GLN A 878 -45.84 -73.42 -32.86
C GLN A 878 -45.82 -72.36 -33.97
N GLY A 879 -46.34 -72.74 -35.13
CA GLY A 879 -46.14 -72.02 -36.38
C GLY A 879 -47.08 -70.85 -36.63
N ARG A 880 -46.65 -69.99 -37.55
CA ARG A 880 -47.57 -69.38 -38.52
C ARG A 880 -46.84 -69.04 -39.80
N LYS A 881 -47.27 -69.71 -40.87
CA LYS A 881 -46.93 -69.44 -42.27
C LYS A 881 -47.27 -68.01 -42.65
N ARG A 882 -46.42 -67.41 -43.51
CA ARG A 882 -46.69 -66.71 -44.78
C ARG A 882 -45.36 -66.04 -45.19
N ILE A 883 -44.90 -65.92 -46.43
CA ILE A 883 -45.20 -66.40 -47.79
C ILE A 883 -43.88 -66.14 -48.55
N ALA A 884 -43.46 -67.04 -49.44
CA ALA A 884 -42.24 -66.87 -50.23
C ALA A 884 -42.44 -65.92 -51.42
N PHE A 885 -41.41 -65.13 -51.73
CA PHE A 885 -41.06 -64.76 -53.11
C PHE A 885 -39.57 -65.08 -53.28
N GLU A 886 -39.28 -66.07 -54.13
CA GLU A 886 -37.93 -66.48 -54.50
C GLU A 886 -37.32 -65.49 -55.51
N GLY A 887 -36.00 -65.30 -55.43
CA GLY A 887 -35.21 -64.84 -56.56
C GLY A 887 -34.04 -63.91 -56.25
N SER A 888 -33.07 -64.35 -55.43
CA SER A 888 -31.62 -64.16 -55.67
C SER A 888 -30.83 -64.77 -54.52
N GLN A 889 -30.27 -65.95 -54.78
CA GLN A 889 -29.23 -66.57 -53.98
C GLN A 889 -27.97 -65.70 -54.07
N SER A 890 -27.51 -65.15 -52.93
CA SER A 890 -26.10 -65.01 -52.52
C SER A 890 -25.91 -63.81 -51.56
N ASP A 891 -26.02 -64.02 -50.25
CA ASP A 891 -25.14 -63.34 -49.26
C ASP A 891 -25.15 -64.00 -47.86
N ASP A 892 -25.69 -65.22 -47.71
CA ASP A 892 -25.51 -66.05 -46.50
C ASP A 892 -24.06 -66.51 -46.27
N SER A 893 -23.15 -66.26 -47.22
CA SER A 893 -21.71 -66.56 -47.08
C SER A 893 -20.93 -65.48 -46.31
N LYS A 894 -21.41 -64.23 -46.22
CA LYS A 894 -20.69 -63.16 -45.50
C LYS A 894 -20.96 -63.13 -44.00
N SER A 895 -22.15 -63.53 -43.56
CA SER A 895 -22.48 -63.66 -42.12
C SER A 895 -21.73 -64.85 -41.51
N SER A 896 -21.66 -65.98 -42.22
CA SER A 896 -20.89 -67.17 -41.83
C SER A 896 -19.40 -66.87 -41.67
N ASN A 897 -18.79 -66.13 -42.62
CA ASN A 897 -17.37 -65.77 -42.54
C ASN A 897 -17.03 -64.87 -41.33
N LYS A 898 -17.89 -63.90 -41.00
CA LYS A 898 -17.64 -63.02 -39.83
C LYS A 898 -17.79 -63.76 -38.50
N GLU A 899 -18.72 -64.71 -38.42
CA GLU A 899 -18.88 -65.56 -37.23
C GLU A 899 -17.72 -66.56 -37.08
N GLU A 900 -17.22 -67.12 -38.19
CA GLU A 900 -16.01 -67.96 -38.21
C GLU A 900 -14.75 -67.17 -37.83
N GLU A 901 -14.61 -65.93 -38.31
CA GLU A 901 -13.50 -65.05 -37.98
C GLU A 901 -13.52 -64.61 -36.51
N PHE A 902 -14.71 -64.33 -35.96
CA PHE A 902 -14.88 -64.06 -34.53
C PHE A 902 -14.51 -65.29 -33.68
N LYS A 903 -14.99 -66.49 -34.05
CA LYS A 903 -14.63 -67.74 -33.37
C LYS A 903 -13.13 -68.03 -33.45
N LYS A 904 -12.47 -67.68 -34.57
CA LYS A 904 -11.02 -67.75 -34.72
C LYS A 904 -10.30 -66.79 -33.77
N ASN A 905 -10.71 -65.52 -33.71
CA ASN A 905 -10.14 -64.52 -32.80
C ASN A 905 -10.32 -64.91 -31.31
N CYS A 906 -11.44 -65.51 -30.93
CA CYS A 906 -11.66 -66.03 -29.57
C CYS A 906 -10.74 -67.23 -29.24
N LYS A 907 -10.48 -68.12 -30.21
CA LYS A 907 -9.51 -69.21 -30.05
C LYS A 907 -8.09 -68.68 -29.93
N ASP A 908 -7.73 -67.66 -30.70
CA ASP A 908 -6.42 -66.99 -30.60
C ASP A 908 -6.24 -66.30 -29.25
N LEU A 909 -7.31 -65.72 -28.67
CA LEU A 909 -7.30 -65.15 -27.32
C LEU A 909 -7.04 -66.21 -26.23
N LEU A 910 -7.72 -67.36 -26.32
CA LEU A 910 -7.49 -68.50 -25.41
C LEU A 910 -6.07 -69.03 -25.53
N ALA A 911 -5.56 -69.19 -26.75
CA ALA A 911 -4.20 -69.65 -27.00
C ALA A 911 -3.15 -68.65 -26.47
N TYR A 912 -3.39 -67.35 -26.63
CA TYR A 912 -2.51 -66.29 -26.14
C TYR A 912 -2.36 -66.35 -24.62
N PHE A 913 -3.45 -66.39 -23.87
CA PHE A 913 -3.37 -66.44 -22.41
C PHE A 913 -2.87 -67.79 -21.88
N SER A 914 -3.18 -68.89 -22.58
CA SER A 914 -2.62 -70.22 -22.26
C SER A 914 -1.09 -70.25 -22.40
N ARG A 915 -0.55 -69.60 -23.45
CA ARG A 915 0.90 -69.43 -23.63
C ARG A 915 1.52 -68.58 -22.52
N ARG A 916 0.83 -67.52 -22.05
CA ARG A 916 1.30 -66.71 -20.91
C ARG A 916 1.32 -67.48 -19.60
N LEU A 917 0.36 -68.39 -19.39
CA LEU A 917 0.36 -69.31 -18.25
C LEU A 917 1.59 -70.22 -18.29
N LEU A 918 1.90 -70.82 -19.45
CA LEU A 918 3.10 -71.64 -19.63
C LEU A 918 4.39 -70.87 -19.29
N VAL A 919 4.54 -69.64 -19.78
CA VAL A 919 5.71 -68.78 -19.47
C VAL A 919 5.81 -68.50 -17.96
N SER A 920 4.67 -68.31 -17.30
CA SER A 920 4.63 -68.07 -15.85
C SER A 920 5.07 -69.32 -15.06
N LEU A 921 4.59 -70.51 -15.45
CA LEU A 921 4.99 -71.78 -14.86
C LEU A 921 6.50 -72.04 -15.06
N GLN A 922 7.01 -71.85 -16.29
CA GLN A 922 8.44 -71.97 -16.59
C GLN A 922 9.29 -71.03 -15.71
N LYS A 923 8.82 -69.79 -15.48
CA LYS A 923 9.53 -68.84 -14.61
C LYS A 923 9.55 -69.30 -13.15
N ALA A 924 8.45 -69.83 -12.62
CA ALA A 924 8.36 -70.35 -11.25
C ALA A 924 9.31 -71.53 -11.03
N THR A 925 9.31 -72.49 -11.96
CA THR A 925 10.22 -73.65 -11.93
C THR A 925 11.68 -73.22 -12.00
N ARG A 926 12.02 -72.30 -12.92
CA ARG A 926 13.39 -71.76 -13.05
C ARG A 926 13.88 -71.09 -11.76
N LEU A 927 13.06 -70.19 -11.19
CA LEU A 927 13.42 -69.48 -9.96
C LEU A 927 13.60 -70.41 -8.76
N SER A 928 12.84 -71.50 -8.71
CA SER A 928 12.91 -72.50 -7.64
C SER A 928 14.17 -73.35 -7.74
N LEU A 929 14.54 -73.80 -8.93
CA LEU A 929 15.80 -74.53 -9.16
C LEU A 929 17.03 -73.63 -8.95
N ASP A 930 16.97 -72.35 -9.34
CA ASP A 930 18.04 -71.37 -9.05
C ASP A 930 18.26 -71.13 -7.54
N ARG A 931 17.22 -71.34 -6.70
CA ARG A 931 17.38 -71.27 -5.24
C ARG A 931 18.16 -72.47 -4.72
N VAL A 932 17.86 -73.68 -5.20
CA VAL A 932 18.64 -74.89 -4.86
C VAL A 932 20.09 -74.73 -5.28
N LYS A 933 20.34 -74.24 -6.50
CA LYS A 933 21.69 -74.01 -7.02
C LYS A 933 22.50 -73.05 -6.16
N ARG A 934 21.89 -71.93 -5.73
CA ARG A 934 22.56 -70.97 -4.85
C ARG A 934 22.89 -71.54 -3.48
N ARG A 935 22.06 -72.42 -2.93
CA ARG A 935 22.29 -73.03 -1.61
C ARG A 935 23.37 -74.12 -1.62
N MET A 936 23.62 -74.78 -2.75
CA MET A 936 24.62 -75.86 -2.88
C MET A 936 26.04 -75.39 -3.25
N GLY A 937 26.20 -74.17 -3.77
CA GLY A 937 27.51 -73.68 -4.22
C GLY A 937 28.46 -73.30 -3.07
N LEU A 938 29.76 -73.55 -3.25
CA LEU A 938 30.81 -73.07 -2.35
C LEU A 938 30.90 -71.53 -2.38
N PRO A 939 30.79 -70.84 -1.23
CA PRO A 939 30.84 -69.39 -1.21
C PRO A 939 32.28 -68.86 -1.30
N THR A 940 32.48 -67.74 -2.00
CA THR A 940 33.76 -67.00 -2.01
C THR A 940 34.06 -66.30 -0.67
N ARG A 941 33.11 -66.28 0.27
CA ARG A 941 33.25 -65.71 1.62
C ARG A 941 32.47 -66.54 2.65
N PRO A 942 33.06 -66.91 3.81
CA PRO A 942 32.48 -67.88 4.75
C PRO A 942 31.25 -67.40 5.57
N LYS A 943 30.71 -66.19 5.32
CA LYS A 943 29.60 -65.61 6.10
C LYS A 943 28.22 -65.64 5.41
N ASP A 944 28.13 -66.05 4.15
CA ASP A 944 26.95 -65.76 3.33
C ASP A 944 25.95 -66.92 3.15
N LEU A 945 26.23 -68.13 3.64
CA LEU A 945 25.28 -69.27 3.56
C LEU A 945 25.32 -70.15 4.81
N ALA A 946 24.14 -70.43 5.38
CA ALA A 946 23.99 -71.39 6.46
C ALA A 946 24.03 -72.84 5.92
N PRO A 947 24.86 -73.72 6.51
CA PRO A 947 24.86 -75.14 6.17
C PRO A 947 23.50 -75.74 6.52
N PHE A 948 23.02 -76.68 5.71
CA PHE A 948 21.70 -77.25 5.89
C PHE A 948 21.64 -78.78 5.74
N LEU A 949 22.75 -79.40 5.36
CA LEU A 949 22.90 -80.85 5.31
C LEU A 949 23.82 -81.32 6.44
N LYS A 950 23.32 -82.25 7.24
CA LYS A 950 24.08 -82.86 8.33
C LYS A 950 24.86 -84.07 7.84
N VAL A 951 26.16 -84.12 8.13
CA VAL A 951 27.08 -85.17 7.67
C VAL A 951 28.07 -85.57 8.76
N GLU A 952 28.44 -86.84 8.88
CA GLU A 952 29.31 -87.38 9.93
C GLU A 952 30.62 -87.96 9.36
N ILE A 953 31.73 -87.82 10.08
CA ILE A 953 33.04 -88.39 9.71
C ILE A 953 33.32 -89.64 10.54
N HIS A 954 33.58 -90.76 9.85
CA HIS A 954 33.86 -92.07 10.43
C HIS A 954 35.26 -92.56 10.03
N LEU A 955 35.89 -93.34 10.92
CA LEU A 955 37.14 -94.05 10.65
C LEU A 955 36.82 -95.49 10.26
N GLU A 956 37.13 -95.87 9.03
CA GLU A 956 36.98 -97.23 8.51
C GLU A 956 38.35 -97.65 7.95
N SER A 957 39.19 -98.26 8.79
CA SER A 957 40.62 -98.45 8.47
C SER A 957 40.80 -99.15 7.11
N PRO A 958 41.62 -98.61 6.19
CA PRO A 958 42.62 -97.54 6.39
C PRO A 958 42.15 -96.10 6.06
N ASN A 959 40.87 -95.86 5.75
CA ASN A 959 40.39 -94.59 5.20
C ASN A 959 39.42 -93.83 6.11
N LEU A 960 39.37 -92.50 5.96
CA LEU A 960 38.35 -91.65 6.56
C LEU A 960 37.20 -91.48 5.57
N VAL A 961 35.98 -91.81 6.00
CA VAL A 961 34.78 -91.78 5.15
C VAL A 961 33.75 -90.82 5.75
N ILE A 962 33.03 -90.14 4.86
CA ILE A 962 31.96 -89.22 5.20
C ILE A 962 30.61 -89.90 4.95
N VAL A 963 29.71 -89.84 5.93
CA VAL A 963 28.40 -90.50 5.92
C VAL A 963 27.29 -89.46 6.17
N PRO A 964 26.31 -89.29 5.26
CA PRO A 964 26.16 -89.93 3.95
C PRO A 964 27.24 -89.49 2.94
N SER A 965 27.45 -90.28 1.89
CA SER A 965 28.48 -90.02 0.88
C SER A 965 28.13 -88.83 -0.01
N LEU A 966 29.12 -88.29 -0.73
CA LEU A 966 28.88 -87.22 -1.71
C LEU A 966 27.95 -87.68 -2.85
N ASP A 967 27.94 -88.97 -3.18
CA ASP A 967 27.06 -89.55 -4.18
C ASP A 967 25.60 -89.59 -3.69
N ASP A 968 25.38 -89.93 -2.41
CA ASP A 968 24.04 -89.90 -1.79
C ASP A 968 23.47 -88.47 -1.74
N ILE A 969 24.32 -87.48 -1.47
CA ILE A 969 23.95 -86.05 -1.51
C ILE A 969 23.57 -85.65 -2.94
N GLN A 970 24.34 -86.10 -3.95
CA GLN A 970 24.05 -85.81 -5.35
C GLN A 970 22.75 -86.48 -5.84
N GLU A 971 22.46 -87.70 -5.39
CA GLU A 971 21.22 -88.40 -5.67
C GLU A 971 20.01 -87.67 -5.08
N ALA A 972 20.12 -87.18 -3.83
CA ALA A 972 19.07 -86.38 -3.20
C ALA A 972 18.78 -85.08 -3.96
N ILE A 973 19.81 -84.39 -4.45
CA ILE A 973 19.64 -83.20 -5.29
C ILE A 973 18.90 -83.55 -6.59
N ASN A 974 19.28 -84.64 -7.25
CA ASN A 974 18.62 -85.11 -8.46
C ASN A 974 17.14 -85.46 -8.19
N ARG A 975 16.84 -86.03 -7.01
CA ARG A 975 15.47 -86.30 -6.58
C ARG A 975 14.66 -85.01 -6.36
N MET A 976 15.24 -83.99 -5.71
CA MET A 976 14.59 -82.68 -5.52
C MET A 976 14.28 -81.98 -6.86
N ILE A 977 15.21 -82.05 -7.84
CA ILE A 977 14.97 -81.54 -9.19
C ILE A 977 13.75 -82.23 -9.82
N HIS A 978 13.68 -83.56 -9.72
CA HIS A 978 12.55 -84.33 -10.26
C HIS A 978 11.22 -83.91 -9.61
N LEU A 979 11.17 -83.78 -8.28
CA LEU A 979 9.97 -83.35 -7.57
C LEU A 979 9.51 -81.94 -7.98
N THR A 980 10.46 -81.03 -8.18
CA THR A 980 10.20 -79.66 -8.65
C THR A 980 9.56 -79.65 -10.04
N LEU A 981 10.02 -80.52 -10.94
CA LEU A 981 9.49 -80.63 -12.30
C LEU A 981 8.09 -81.28 -12.30
N GLU A 982 7.86 -82.29 -11.46
CA GLU A 982 6.57 -83.00 -11.34
C GLU A 982 5.42 -82.06 -10.94
N VAL A 983 5.68 -80.93 -10.26
CA VAL A 983 4.63 -79.93 -9.96
C VAL A 983 3.87 -79.48 -11.21
N SER A 984 4.58 -79.31 -12.33
CA SER A 984 3.98 -78.88 -13.61
C SER A 984 3.09 -79.96 -14.26
N ARG A 985 3.19 -81.22 -13.80
CA ARG A 985 2.34 -82.34 -14.21
C ARG A 985 0.94 -82.28 -13.61
N GLY A 986 0.80 -81.66 -12.42
CA GLY A 986 -0.48 -81.45 -11.74
C GLY A 986 -1.32 -80.30 -12.32
N VAL A 987 -0.74 -79.45 -13.18
CA VAL A 987 -1.45 -78.34 -13.82
C VAL A 987 -2.00 -78.75 -15.19
N ALA A 988 -3.32 -78.78 -15.33
CA ALA A 988 -3.98 -79.20 -16.57
C ALA A 988 -3.92 -78.11 -17.65
N GLN A 989 -3.76 -78.52 -18.91
CA GLN A 989 -3.91 -77.64 -20.07
C GLN A 989 -5.39 -77.27 -20.28
N TRP A 990 -5.64 -76.03 -20.70
CA TRP A 990 -6.99 -75.48 -20.91
C TRP A 990 -7.76 -76.21 -22.02
N GLY A 991 -9.10 -76.17 -21.96
CA GLY A 991 -10.00 -76.84 -22.91
C GLY A 991 -10.36 -78.29 -22.57
N GLN A 992 -10.00 -78.78 -21.37
CA GLN A 992 -10.26 -80.17 -20.92
C GLN A 992 -11.33 -80.28 -19.82
N ARG A 993 -12.18 -79.25 -19.64
CA ARG A 993 -13.16 -79.11 -18.54
C ARG A 993 -14.14 -80.28 -18.38
N HIS A 994 -14.56 -80.88 -19.49
CA HIS A 994 -15.50 -82.01 -19.50
C HIS A 994 -14.89 -83.30 -18.91
N LEU A 995 -13.57 -83.44 -18.94
CA LEU A 995 -12.84 -84.57 -18.35
C LEU A 995 -12.50 -84.34 -16.87
N GLN A 996 -12.36 -83.08 -16.41
CA GLN A 996 -12.10 -82.74 -15.00
C GLN A 996 -13.33 -82.90 -14.10
N LYS A 997 -14.53 -82.53 -14.58
CA LYS A 997 -15.79 -82.71 -13.81
C LYS A 997 -16.14 -84.18 -13.54
N SER A 998 -15.67 -85.12 -14.37
CA SER A 998 -15.88 -86.57 -14.14
C SER A 998 -14.91 -87.17 -13.12
N ILE A 999 -13.76 -86.54 -12.86
CA ILE A 999 -12.72 -87.05 -11.95
C ILE A 999 -13.01 -86.64 -10.48
N LEU A 1000 -13.69 -85.51 -10.26
CA LEU A 1000 -14.01 -84.96 -8.92
C LEU A 1000 -15.25 -85.58 -8.23
N LYS A 1001 -15.80 -86.69 -8.72
CA LYS A 1001 -17.05 -87.30 -8.21
C LYS A 1001 -16.89 -88.61 -7.42
N THR A 1002 -15.73 -88.92 -6.84
CA THR A 1002 -15.57 -90.16 -6.07
C THR A 1002 -15.05 -89.89 -4.65
N GLU A 1003 -15.93 -90.09 -3.66
CA GLU A 1003 -15.65 -90.13 -2.21
C GLU A 1003 -15.69 -91.60 -1.68
N PRO A 1004 -15.17 -91.88 -0.45
CA PRO A 1004 -14.38 -93.08 -0.12
C PRO A 1004 -14.91 -93.99 1.02
N GLY A 1005 -14.26 -95.16 1.20
CA GLY A 1005 -14.33 -96.10 2.35
C GLY A 1005 -14.42 -97.58 1.91
N THR A 1006 -13.84 -98.63 2.49
CA THR A 1006 -13.05 -98.89 3.71
C THR A 1006 -12.36 -100.27 3.52
N GLN A 1007 -11.30 -100.51 4.30
CA GLN A 1007 -10.34 -101.61 4.42
C GLN A 1007 -10.75 -103.11 4.22
N GLN A 1008 -9.70 -103.90 3.92
CA GLN A 1008 -9.37 -105.30 4.34
C GLN A 1008 -9.60 -106.52 3.41
N ALA A 1009 -8.46 -107.18 3.14
CA ALA A 1009 -8.15 -108.63 3.13
C ALA A 1009 -8.76 -109.61 2.10
N GLY A 1010 -7.89 -110.46 1.52
CA GLY A 1010 -8.21 -111.87 1.25
C GLY A 1010 -8.01 -112.42 -0.17
N PHE A 1011 -6.87 -113.10 -0.38
CA PHE A 1011 -6.66 -114.38 -1.10
C PHE A 1011 -7.52 -114.81 -2.32
N GLY A 1012 -6.83 -115.27 -3.37
CA GLY A 1012 -7.02 -116.65 -3.87
C GLY A 1012 -7.62 -116.92 -5.27
N SER A 1013 -6.72 -117.12 -6.25
CA SER A 1013 -6.68 -118.18 -7.29
C SER A 1013 -7.82 -118.45 -8.32
N GLN A 1014 -7.42 -118.31 -9.60
CA GLN A 1014 -7.62 -119.13 -10.81
C GLN A 1014 -8.98 -119.77 -11.19
N GLY A 1015 -9.42 -119.54 -12.44
CA GLY A 1015 -10.32 -120.46 -13.16
C GLY A 1015 -11.06 -119.95 -14.42
N LYS A 1016 -10.37 -119.97 -15.58
CA LYS A 1016 -10.83 -120.04 -17.01
C LYS A 1016 -12.32 -119.84 -17.44
N LYS A 1017 -12.45 -118.91 -18.41
CA LYS A 1017 -13.15 -118.93 -19.73
C LYS A 1017 -14.68 -119.11 -19.83
N GLY A 1018 -15.34 -118.12 -20.46
CA GLY A 1018 -16.62 -118.31 -21.16
C GLY A 1018 -17.33 -117.08 -21.74
N LYS A 1019 -16.86 -116.61 -22.92
CA LYS A 1019 -17.58 -115.89 -24.01
C LYS A 1019 -18.53 -114.69 -23.74
N LYS A 1020 -18.11 -113.56 -24.33
CA LYS A 1020 -18.88 -112.52 -25.07
C LYS A 1020 -20.07 -111.88 -24.35
N GLY A 1021 -19.78 -110.73 -23.73
CA GLY A 1021 -20.69 -109.72 -23.22
C GLY A 1021 -19.90 -108.82 -22.28
N GLU A 1022 -20.00 -107.50 -22.47
CA GLU A 1022 -19.67 -106.40 -21.54
C GLU A 1022 -18.57 -106.62 -20.47
N THR A 1023 -17.46 -105.89 -20.62
CA THR A 1023 -16.63 -105.25 -19.57
C THR A 1023 -15.45 -104.58 -20.29
N ASP A 1024 -15.37 -103.26 -20.36
CA ASP A 1024 -14.84 -102.33 -19.35
C ASP A 1024 -13.31 -102.49 -19.17
N ASP A 1025 -12.54 -102.02 -20.17
CA ASP A 1025 -11.13 -101.65 -20.00
C ASP A 1025 -11.07 -100.13 -19.80
N LYS A 1026 -11.21 -99.72 -18.53
CA LYS A 1026 -11.03 -98.33 -18.09
C LYS A 1026 -9.57 -97.90 -18.27
N VAL A 1027 -9.22 -97.42 -19.46
CA VAL A 1027 -8.08 -96.52 -19.62
C VAL A 1027 -8.52 -95.16 -19.07
N VAL A 1028 -8.13 -94.87 -17.82
CA VAL A 1028 -8.18 -93.51 -17.29
C VAL A 1028 -7.34 -92.62 -18.22
N ARG A 1029 -7.97 -91.85 -19.10
CA ARG A 1029 -7.30 -90.86 -19.94
C ARG A 1029 -6.71 -89.79 -19.00
N LYS A 1030 -5.41 -89.88 -18.70
CA LYS A 1030 -4.67 -88.85 -17.96
C LYS A 1030 -4.80 -87.51 -18.70
N LEU A 1031 -5.15 -86.45 -17.97
CA LEU A 1031 -5.26 -85.09 -18.50
C LEU A 1031 -3.92 -84.64 -19.10
N LYS A 1032 -3.95 -83.89 -20.21
CA LYS A 1032 -2.74 -83.24 -20.74
C LYS A 1032 -2.32 -82.11 -19.79
N ASN A 1033 -1.03 -82.03 -19.50
CA ASN A 1033 -0.44 -81.08 -18.54
C ASN A 1033 0.72 -80.29 -19.18
N PHE A 1034 1.29 -79.35 -18.42
CA PHE A 1034 2.37 -78.48 -18.92
C PHE A 1034 3.78 -79.07 -18.73
N TYR A 1035 3.90 -80.31 -18.26
CA TYR A 1035 5.18 -80.92 -17.88
C TYR A 1035 6.21 -80.94 -19.02
N ALA A 1036 5.87 -81.50 -20.17
CA ALA A 1036 6.80 -81.60 -21.30
C ALA A 1036 7.35 -80.22 -21.72
N SER A 1037 6.47 -79.22 -21.81
CA SER A 1037 6.83 -77.86 -22.19
C SER A 1037 7.64 -77.10 -21.13
N VAL A 1038 7.57 -77.49 -19.86
CA VAL A 1038 8.42 -76.92 -18.80
C VAL A 1038 9.76 -77.63 -18.75
N ALA A 1039 9.78 -78.96 -18.84
CA ALA A 1039 11.00 -79.77 -18.80
C ALA A 1039 11.93 -79.53 -20.00
N GLU A 1040 11.37 -79.33 -21.20
CA GLU A 1040 12.13 -79.05 -22.44
C GLU A 1040 12.66 -77.60 -22.52
N ASN A 1041 12.37 -76.75 -21.54
CA ASN A 1041 12.83 -75.36 -21.56
C ASN A 1041 14.36 -75.27 -21.41
N GLU A 1042 15.03 -74.67 -22.39
CA GLU A 1042 16.49 -74.56 -22.44
C GLU A 1042 17.11 -73.92 -21.18
N ALA A 1043 16.46 -72.90 -20.60
CA ALA A 1043 16.96 -72.23 -19.40
C ALA A 1043 16.83 -73.10 -18.14
N ILE A 1044 15.79 -73.93 -18.07
CA ILE A 1044 15.59 -74.89 -16.97
C ILE A 1044 16.58 -76.06 -17.11
N ALA A 1045 16.73 -76.61 -18.32
CA ALA A 1045 17.70 -77.67 -18.62
C ALA A 1045 19.14 -77.27 -18.26
N LYS A 1046 19.55 -76.03 -18.57
CA LYS A 1046 20.87 -75.48 -18.17
C LYS A 1046 21.10 -75.48 -16.66
N ILE A 1047 20.08 -75.15 -15.85
CA ILE A 1047 20.20 -75.15 -14.38
C ILE A 1047 20.26 -76.60 -13.85
N ILE A 1048 19.49 -77.51 -14.44
CA ILE A 1048 19.49 -78.93 -14.06
C ILE A 1048 20.88 -79.54 -14.26
N VAL A 1049 21.51 -79.33 -15.42
CA VAL A 1049 22.87 -79.84 -15.70
C VAL A 1049 23.89 -79.36 -14.67
N LEU A 1050 23.80 -78.11 -14.23
CA LEU A 1050 24.69 -77.54 -13.21
C LEU A 1050 24.41 -78.10 -11.81
N LEU A 1051 23.16 -78.43 -11.49
CA LEU A 1051 22.80 -79.04 -10.20
C LEU A 1051 23.14 -80.53 -10.13
N SER A 1052 23.10 -81.25 -11.25
CA SER A 1052 23.47 -82.67 -11.32
C SER A 1052 24.98 -82.94 -11.18
N SER A 1053 25.80 -81.88 -11.18
CA SER A 1053 27.26 -81.91 -10.92
C SER A 1053 27.65 -81.10 -9.68
N ALA A 1054 26.68 -80.73 -8.84
CA ALA A 1054 26.95 -79.90 -7.66
C ALA A 1054 27.77 -80.64 -6.58
N GLY A 1055 27.59 -81.96 -6.43
CA GLY A 1055 28.33 -82.81 -5.51
C GLY A 1055 29.83 -82.87 -5.82
N ASP A 1056 30.22 -82.88 -7.10
CA ASP A 1056 31.62 -82.86 -7.52
C ASP A 1056 32.35 -81.60 -7.03
N SER A 1057 31.65 -80.46 -6.98
CA SER A 1057 32.24 -79.21 -6.49
C SER A 1057 32.60 -79.25 -5.00
N LEU A 1058 31.98 -80.14 -4.21
CA LEU A 1058 32.26 -80.28 -2.78
C LEU A 1058 33.42 -81.25 -2.50
N LYS A 1059 33.86 -82.04 -3.50
CA LYS A 1059 34.85 -83.11 -3.34
C LYS A 1059 36.23 -82.61 -2.91
N GLU A 1060 36.70 -81.52 -3.52
CA GLU A 1060 38.02 -80.94 -3.21
C GLU A 1060 38.06 -80.40 -1.78
N GLY A 1061 37.05 -79.62 -1.38
CA GLY A 1061 36.93 -79.09 -0.01
C GLY A 1061 36.75 -80.18 1.06
N VAL A 1062 36.03 -81.26 0.74
CA VAL A 1062 35.95 -82.44 1.62
C VAL A 1062 37.32 -83.10 1.77
N SER A 1063 38.06 -83.27 0.68
CA SER A 1063 39.39 -83.87 0.69
C SER A 1063 40.39 -83.07 1.52
N GLU A 1064 40.35 -81.73 1.44
CA GLU A 1064 41.18 -80.84 2.28
C GLU A 1064 40.90 -81.04 3.77
N VAL A 1065 39.62 -81.12 4.16
CA VAL A 1065 39.24 -81.34 5.57
C VAL A 1065 39.68 -82.72 6.05
N LEU A 1066 39.63 -83.75 5.21
CA LEU A 1066 40.11 -85.09 5.58
C LEU A 1066 41.65 -85.15 5.72
N GLN A 1067 42.41 -84.37 4.94
CA GLN A 1067 43.87 -84.27 5.07
C GLN A 1067 44.32 -83.67 6.41
N GLU A 1068 43.53 -82.83 7.07
CA GLU A 1068 43.86 -82.30 8.41
C GLU A 1068 44.07 -83.40 9.45
N PHE A 1069 43.49 -84.59 9.22
CA PHE A 1069 43.61 -85.74 10.11
C PHE A 1069 44.78 -86.66 9.75
N ASP A 1070 45.50 -86.43 8.64
CA ASP A 1070 46.66 -87.25 8.22
C ASP A 1070 47.78 -87.28 9.27
N LYS A 1071 47.86 -86.27 10.15
CA LYS A 1071 48.82 -86.27 11.26
C LYS A 1071 48.67 -87.45 12.23
N TYR A 1072 47.49 -88.07 12.28
CA TYR A 1072 47.22 -89.24 13.13
C TYR A 1072 47.31 -90.56 12.36
N LYS A 1073 47.66 -90.52 11.07
CA LYS A 1073 47.59 -91.66 10.14
C LYS A 1073 48.35 -92.89 10.61
N VAL A 1074 49.47 -92.68 11.29
CA VAL A 1074 50.29 -93.73 11.91
C VAL A 1074 49.42 -94.67 12.77
N LEU A 1075 48.44 -94.12 13.50
CA LEU A 1075 47.61 -94.90 14.43
C LEU A 1075 46.80 -96.01 13.76
N TRP A 1076 46.35 -95.85 12.50
CA TRP A 1076 45.48 -96.81 11.82
C TRP A 1076 46.06 -97.41 10.54
N THR A 1077 47.29 -97.05 10.16
CA THR A 1077 47.94 -97.57 8.95
C THR A 1077 49.08 -98.54 9.19
N GLU A 1078 49.78 -98.41 10.31
CA GLU A 1078 50.92 -99.27 10.65
C GLU A 1078 50.49 -100.44 11.55
N ASP A 1079 51.20 -101.57 11.47
CA ASP A 1079 50.94 -102.72 12.34
C ASP A 1079 51.77 -102.60 13.63
N LYS A 1080 51.06 -102.56 14.77
CA LYS A 1080 51.63 -102.26 16.10
C LYS A 1080 52.81 -103.17 16.44
N ASP A 1081 52.69 -104.45 16.13
CA ASP A 1081 53.70 -105.44 16.47
C ASP A 1081 54.97 -105.29 15.62
N THR A 1082 54.83 -104.94 14.34
CA THR A 1082 55.99 -104.77 13.45
C THR A 1082 56.85 -103.56 13.85
N VAL A 1083 56.22 -102.42 14.15
CA VAL A 1083 56.92 -101.18 14.50
C VAL A 1083 57.71 -101.35 15.79
N PHE A 1084 57.11 -101.94 16.83
CA PHE A 1084 57.82 -102.14 18.09
C PHE A 1084 58.88 -103.25 17.99
N GLN A 1085 58.68 -104.30 17.19
CA GLN A 1085 59.73 -105.30 16.95
C GLN A 1085 60.98 -104.68 16.31
N GLU A 1086 60.83 -103.75 15.36
CA GLU A 1086 61.96 -103.04 14.76
C GLU A 1086 62.66 -102.12 15.79
N ILE A 1087 61.89 -101.38 16.58
CA ILE A 1087 62.44 -100.47 17.61
C ILE A 1087 63.25 -101.24 18.64
N PHE A 1088 62.76 -102.39 19.13
CA PHE A 1088 63.49 -103.21 20.10
C PHE A 1088 64.65 -104.00 19.47
N ALA A 1089 64.62 -104.28 18.16
CA ALA A 1089 65.75 -104.92 17.46
C ALA A 1089 67.01 -104.02 17.42
N THR A 1090 66.84 -102.70 17.50
CA THR A 1090 67.93 -101.71 17.56
C THR A 1090 68.56 -101.54 18.96
N ASP A 1091 68.09 -102.27 19.98
CA ASP A 1091 68.50 -102.18 21.40
C ASP A 1091 68.49 -100.73 21.95
N PRO A 1092 67.30 -100.10 22.02
CA PRO A 1092 67.16 -98.66 22.26
C PRO A 1092 67.50 -98.26 23.71
N THR A 1093 67.95 -97.02 23.87
CA THR A 1093 68.26 -96.45 25.19
C THR A 1093 66.99 -96.11 25.98
N VAL A 1094 67.09 -96.05 27.31
CA VAL A 1094 65.96 -95.75 28.21
C VAL A 1094 65.29 -94.40 27.88
N SER A 1095 66.07 -93.42 27.42
CA SER A 1095 65.55 -92.09 27.06
C SER A 1095 64.64 -92.16 25.82
N GLU A 1096 65.03 -92.92 24.80
CA GLU A 1096 64.27 -93.07 23.55
C GLU A 1096 62.93 -93.75 23.79
N ILE A 1097 62.90 -94.77 24.65
CA ILE A 1097 61.66 -95.47 25.02
C ILE A 1097 60.70 -94.54 25.78
N LYS A 1098 61.22 -93.69 26.66
CA LYS A 1098 60.41 -92.72 27.40
C LYS A 1098 59.83 -91.65 26.48
N GLU A 1099 60.59 -91.21 25.47
CA GLU A 1099 60.11 -90.27 24.45
C GLU A 1099 58.95 -90.87 23.64
N GLU A 1100 59.02 -92.15 23.28
CA GLU A 1100 57.94 -92.82 22.53
C GLU A 1100 56.65 -92.98 23.35
N ILE A 1101 56.76 -93.24 24.67
CA ILE A 1101 55.59 -93.25 25.56
C ILE A 1101 54.95 -91.85 25.67
N ILE A 1102 55.77 -90.80 25.74
CA ILE A 1102 55.28 -89.41 25.78
C ILE A 1102 54.60 -89.05 24.46
N HIS A 1103 55.13 -89.49 23.32
CA HIS A 1103 54.56 -89.26 22.00
C HIS A 1103 53.10 -89.75 21.90
N TYR A 1104 52.79 -90.99 22.29
CA TYR A 1104 51.40 -91.47 22.28
C TYR A 1104 50.49 -90.78 23.30
N ASP A 1105 51.01 -90.32 24.45
CA ASP A 1105 50.26 -89.50 25.41
C ASP A 1105 49.92 -88.11 24.84
N THR A 1106 50.82 -87.52 24.05
CA THR A 1106 50.52 -86.24 23.36
C THR A 1106 49.40 -86.40 22.34
N PHE A 1107 49.36 -87.50 21.59
CA PHE A 1107 48.24 -87.78 20.68
C PHE A 1107 46.90 -87.87 21.41
N GLU A 1108 46.84 -88.54 22.56
CA GLU A 1108 45.59 -88.62 23.33
C GLU A 1108 45.11 -87.24 23.82
N GLN A 1109 46.04 -86.35 24.18
CA GLN A 1109 45.71 -84.96 24.54
C GLN A 1109 45.23 -84.14 23.34
N GLU A 1110 45.84 -84.29 22.17
CA GLU A 1110 45.40 -83.61 20.95
C GLU A 1110 44.02 -84.08 20.48
N LEU A 1111 43.74 -85.38 20.59
CA LEU A 1111 42.43 -85.96 20.24
C LEU A 1111 41.30 -85.40 21.13
N LYS A 1112 41.56 -85.12 22.41
CA LYS A 1112 40.60 -84.44 23.31
C LYS A 1112 40.22 -83.04 22.82
N ASN A 1113 41.11 -82.35 22.12
CA ASN A 1113 40.93 -80.97 21.67
C ASN A 1113 40.38 -80.82 20.23
N LEU A 1114 40.01 -81.92 19.56
CA LEU A 1114 39.40 -81.86 18.22
C LEU A 1114 38.05 -81.10 18.22
N ARG A 1115 37.86 -80.23 17.23
CA ARG A 1115 36.61 -79.45 17.04
C ARG A 1115 35.45 -80.41 16.77
N PRO A 1116 34.29 -80.27 17.45
CA PRO A 1116 33.16 -81.20 17.32
C PRO A 1116 32.41 -81.08 15.98
N ILE A 1117 32.46 -79.90 15.36
CA ILE A 1117 31.74 -79.57 14.12
C ILE A 1117 32.67 -78.76 13.21
N ILE A 1118 32.76 -79.14 11.94
CA ILE A 1118 33.49 -78.44 10.88
C ILE A 1118 32.48 -78.02 9.81
N LEU A 1119 32.50 -76.74 9.43
CA LEU A 1119 31.55 -76.19 8.45
C LEU A 1119 32.19 -76.14 7.07
N LEU A 1120 31.59 -76.81 6.09
CA LEU A 1120 32.07 -76.84 4.70
C LEU A 1120 30.91 -76.50 3.74
N GLY A 1121 30.73 -75.20 3.47
CA GLY A 1121 29.69 -74.70 2.58
C GLY A 1121 28.29 -75.17 3.00
N PRO A 1122 27.60 -76.01 2.20
CA PRO A 1122 26.28 -76.54 2.55
C PRO A 1122 26.29 -77.66 3.61
N LEU A 1123 27.47 -78.21 3.94
CA LEU A 1123 27.64 -79.37 4.82
C LEU A 1123 28.08 -78.96 6.23
N GLU A 1124 27.45 -79.59 7.23
CA GLU A 1124 27.87 -79.56 8.63
C GLU A 1124 28.50 -80.92 8.99
N LEU A 1125 29.84 -80.97 9.09
CA LEU A 1125 30.63 -82.18 9.32
C LEU A 1125 30.83 -82.43 10.82
N HIS A 1126 30.33 -83.54 11.34
CA HIS A 1126 30.48 -83.93 12.74
C HIS A 1126 31.64 -84.91 12.94
N THR A 1127 32.59 -84.57 13.82
CA THR A 1127 33.82 -85.34 14.09
C THR A 1127 33.73 -86.27 15.30
N ALA A 1128 32.59 -86.28 16.00
CA ALA A 1128 32.41 -87.06 17.23
C ALA A 1128 32.67 -88.58 17.07
N PRO A 1129 32.23 -89.24 15.98
CA PRO A 1129 32.53 -90.67 15.77
C PRO A 1129 34.02 -90.91 15.55
N LEU A 1130 34.66 -90.11 14.68
CA LEU A 1130 36.11 -90.17 14.42
C LEU A 1130 36.95 -90.03 15.69
N LYS A 1131 36.66 -89.01 16.51
CA LYS A 1131 37.38 -88.77 17.77
C LYS A 1131 37.34 -89.99 18.70
N LYS A 1132 36.18 -90.65 18.79
CA LYS A 1132 36.00 -91.83 19.62
C LYS A 1132 36.88 -92.99 19.12
N SER A 1133 36.91 -93.22 17.80
CA SER A 1133 37.73 -94.30 17.21
C SER A 1133 39.24 -94.05 17.37
N LEU A 1134 39.72 -92.83 17.13
CA LEU A 1134 41.16 -92.51 17.26
C LEU A 1134 41.68 -92.62 18.69
N THR A 1135 40.86 -92.25 19.68
CA THR A 1135 41.26 -92.32 21.10
C THR A 1135 41.42 -93.77 21.57
N ILE A 1136 40.59 -94.68 21.06
CA ILE A 1136 40.72 -96.12 21.31
C ILE A 1136 42.02 -96.64 20.71
N GLU A 1137 42.34 -96.20 19.49
CA GLU A 1137 43.53 -96.66 18.78
C GLU A 1137 44.83 -96.20 19.46
N ALA A 1138 44.97 -94.91 19.79
CA ALA A 1138 46.16 -94.38 20.48
C ALA A 1138 46.47 -95.10 21.81
N ASN A 1139 45.44 -95.40 22.60
CA ASN A 1139 45.60 -96.14 23.86
C ASN A 1139 46.12 -97.57 23.63
N SER A 1140 45.69 -98.21 22.55
CA SER A 1140 46.15 -99.56 22.23
C SER A 1140 47.63 -99.60 21.81
N TRP A 1141 48.14 -98.59 21.09
CA TRP A 1141 49.57 -98.47 20.75
C TRP A 1141 50.45 -98.38 21.98
N LYS A 1142 50.07 -97.54 22.95
CA LYS A 1142 50.78 -97.39 24.23
C LYS A 1142 50.89 -98.70 25.01
N MET A 1143 49.82 -99.50 25.03
CA MET A 1143 49.79 -100.78 25.76
C MET A 1143 50.74 -101.83 25.15
N VAL A 1144 50.86 -101.87 23.83
CA VAL A 1144 51.75 -102.82 23.13
C VAL A 1144 53.22 -102.45 23.38
N LEU A 1145 53.58 -101.16 23.32
CA LEU A 1145 54.94 -100.69 23.65
C LEU A 1145 55.39 -101.12 25.05
N CYS A 1146 54.52 -100.92 26.06
CA CYS A 1146 54.79 -101.34 27.44
C CYS A 1146 54.98 -102.86 27.58
N HIS A 1147 54.31 -103.66 26.75
CA HIS A 1147 54.43 -105.12 26.77
C HIS A 1147 55.82 -105.57 26.29
N TYR A 1148 56.29 -105.07 25.14
CA TYR A 1148 57.61 -105.43 24.61
C TYR A 1148 58.75 -104.97 25.52
N LEU A 1149 58.62 -103.78 26.13
CA LEU A 1149 59.59 -103.26 27.09
C LEU A 1149 59.83 -104.23 28.25
N ASN A 1150 58.74 -104.78 28.80
CA ASN A 1150 58.78 -105.68 29.94
C ASN A 1150 59.48 -107.02 29.59
N GLU A 1151 59.22 -107.57 28.39
CA GLU A 1151 59.85 -108.82 27.95
C GLU A 1151 61.36 -108.66 27.68
N GLU A 1152 61.81 -107.54 27.12
CA GLU A 1152 63.25 -107.31 26.88
C GLU A 1152 64.05 -107.14 28.18
N TYR A 1153 63.55 -106.35 29.14
CA TYR A 1153 64.24 -106.19 30.43
C TYR A 1153 64.25 -107.48 31.27
N LYS A 1154 63.20 -108.30 31.15
CA LYS A 1154 63.17 -109.64 31.74
C LYS A 1154 64.27 -110.55 31.19
N LYS A 1155 64.56 -110.51 29.88
CA LYS A 1155 65.70 -111.25 29.28
C LYS A 1155 67.04 -110.74 29.80
N LYS A 1156 67.24 -109.41 29.85
CA LYS A 1156 68.48 -108.79 30.35
C LYS A 1156 68.76 -109.17 31.82
N LEU A 1157 67.73 -109.15 32.67
CA LEU A 1157 67.83 -109.54 34.08
C LEU A 1157 68.25 -111.02 34.24
N LEU A 1158 67.65 -111.94 33.48
CA LEU A 1158 68.01 -113.36 33.51
C LEU A 1158 69.46 -113.60 33.07
N GLY A 1159 69.93 -112.87 32.06
CA GLY A 1159 71.32 -112.92 31.61
C GLY A 1159 72.31 -112.50 32.69
N LEU A 1160 72.01 -111.41 33.41
CA LEU A 1160 72.86 -110.91 34.49
C LEU A 1160 72.98 -111.90 35.65
N VAL A 1161 71.86 -112.54 36.03
CA VAL A 1161 71.83 -113.57 37.07
C VAL A 1161 72.70 -114.76 36.69
N SER A 1162 72.68 -115.18 35.42
CA SER A 1162 73.55 -116.26 34.93
C SER A 1162 75.04 -115.90 34.99
N PHE A 1163 75.39 -114.66 34.59
CA PHE A 1163 76.77 -114.15 34.61
C PHE A 1163 77.35 -114.10 36.03
N ILE A 1164 76.58 -113.62 37.00
CA ILE A 1164 76.98 -113.56 38.40
C ILE A 1164 77.26 -114.97 38.95
N ASN A 1165 76.36 -115.93 38.71
CA ASN A 1165 76.52 -117.30 39.18
C ASN A 1165 77.76 -117.98 38.59
N ASP A 1166 78.01 -117.84 37.29
CA ASP A 1166 79.15 -118.47 36.62
C ASP A 1166 80.50 -117.96 37.13
N HIS A 1167 80.61 -116.66 37.45
CA HIS A 1167 81.86 -116.07 37.93
C HIS A 1167 82.08 -116.24 39.44
N VAL A 1168 81.01 -116.27 40.25
CA VAL A 1168 81.08 -116.68 41.67
C VAL A 1168 81.57 -118.13 41.80
N ASN A 1169 81.11 -119.03 40.93
CA ASN A 1169 81.57 -120.42 40.90
C ASN A 1169 83.06 -120.54 40.52
N LYS A 1170 83.57 -119.71 39.60
CA LYS A 1170 84.99 -119.69 39.22
C LYS A 1170 85.90 -119.15 40.32
N LEU A 1171 85.46 -118.12 41.05
CA LEU A 1171 86.24 -117.49 42.13
C LEU A 1171 86.24 -118.26 43.46
N SER A 1172 85.25 -119.14 43.69
CA SER A 1172 85.13 -119.94 44.92
C SER A 1172 86.00 -121.21 44.93
N ARG A 1173 86.76 -121.47 43.85
CA ARG A 1173 87.66 -122.63 43.74
C ARG A 1173 88.97 -122.38 44.53
N PRO A 1174 89.37 -123.27 45.47
CA PRO A 1174 90.57 -123.07 46.29
C PRO A 1174 91.84 -123.09 45.44
N LEU A 1175 92.76 -122.16 45.71
CA LEU A 1175 93.99 -121.95 44.93
C LEU A 1175 95.09 -122.95 45.36
N THR A 1176 95.29 -124.03 44.61
CA THR A 1176 96.33 -125.03 44.92
C THR A 1176 97.50 -125.02 43.95
N ASP A 1177 97.30 -124.50 42.74
CA ASP A 1177 98.30 -124.47 41.67
C ASP A 1177 98.29 -123.16 40.88
N LEU A 1178 99.36 -122.92 40.11
CA LEU A 1178 99.56 -121.67 39.35
C LEU A 1178 98.47 -121.43 38.29
N ASP A 1179 97.84 -122.49 37.77
CA ASP A 1179 96.72 -122.38 36.84
C ASP A 1179 95.44 -121.86 37.52
N ASP A 1180 95.21 -122.18 38.80
CA ASP A 1180 94.05 -121.67 39.56
C ASP A 1180 94.16 -120.17 39.81
N VAL A 1181 95.37 -119.67 40.11
CA VAL A 1181 95.63 -118.24 40.27
C VAL A 1181 95.38 -117.50 38.97
N ARG A 1182 95.73 -118.11 37.82
CA ARG A 1182 95.50 -117.55 36.51
C ARG A 1182 94.01 -117.44 36.18
N LEU A 1183 93.24 -118.49 36.44
CA LEU A 1183 91.78 -118.50 36.25
C LEU A 1183 91.05 -117.51 37.17
N ALA A 1184 91.45 -117.39 38.43
CA ALA A 1184 90.84 -116.44 39.36
C ALA A 1184 91.17 -114.98 38.98
N MET A 1185 92.40 -114.70 38.56
CA MET A 1185 92.77 -113.37 38.05
C MET A 1185 92.06 -113.03 36.73
N GLU A 1186 91.94 -113.99 35.81
CA GLU A 1186 91.21 -113.80 34.56
C GLU A 1186 89.73 -113.51 34.83
N ALA A 1187 89.10 -114.25 35.75
CA ALA A 1187 87.72 -114.01 36.18
C ALA A 1187 87.52 -112.65 36.87
N LEU A 1188 88.44 -112.23 37.76
CA LEU A 1188 88.38 -110.90 38.38
C LEU A 1188 88.56 -109.78 37.34
N SER A 1189 89.45 -109.96 36.37
CA SER A 1189 89.62 -109.02 35.26
C SER A 1189 88.34 -108.91 34.43
N THR A 1190 87.67 -110.03 34.13
CA THR A 1190 86.43 -110.01 33.36
C THR A 1190 85.27 -109.35 34.11
N ILE A 1191 85.16 -109.58 35.43
CA ILE A 1191 84.16 -108.88 36.26
C ILE A 1191 84.44 -107.37 36.29
N GLN A 1192 85.71 -106.98 36.40
CA GLN A 1192 86.09 -105.58 36.49
C GLN A 1192 85.88 -104.83 35.16
N GLU A 1193 86.17 -105.48 34.03
CA GLU A 1193 85.86 -104.95 32.69
C GLU A 1193 84.35 -104.80 32.45
N LYS A 1194 83.52 -105.75 32.93
CA LYS A 1194 82.07 -105.72 32.70
C LYS A 1194 81.26 -104.98 33.77
N ARG A 1195 81.90 -104.32 34.74
CA ARG A 1195 81.20 -103.63 35.84
C ARG A 1195 80.34 -102.46 35.37
N SER A 1196 80.82 -101.66 34.41
CA SER A 1196 80.06 -100.54 33.84
C SER A 1196 78.79 -101.00 33.14
N ASP A 1197 78.88 -102.11 32.41
CA ASP A 1197 77.77 -102.62 31.61
C ASP A 1197 76.66 -103.21 32.51
N ILE A 1198 77.05 -103.80 33.64
CA ILE A 1198 76.10 -104.28 34.66
C ILE A 1198 75.32 -103.12 35.27
N ASP A 1199 75.98 -102.04 35.69
CA ASP A 1199 75.29 -100.87 36.28
C ASP A 1199 74.33 -100.20 35.28
N ILE A 1200 74.72 -100.10 34.00
CA ILE A 1200 73.86 -99.54 32.94
C ILE A 1200 72.61 -100.42 32.71
N SER A 1201 72.76 -101.74 32.79
CA SER A 1201 71.64 -102.68 32.56
C SER A 1201 70.63 -102.77 33.70
N MET A 1202 70.98 -102.34 34.93
CA MET A 1202 70.06 -102.33 36.08
C MET A 1202 69.25 -101.04 36.23
N GLY A 1203 69.75 -99.91 35.72
CA GLY A 1203 69.07 -98.61 35.79
C GLY A 1203 67.62 -98.51 35.25
N PRO A 1204 67.17 -99.30 34.26
CA PRO A 1204 65.81 -99.22 33.71
C PRO A 1204 64.79 -100.15 34.40
N ILE A 1205 65.23 -100.90 35.41
CA ILE A 1205 64.41 -101.87 36.16
C ILE A 1205 63.85 -101.26 37.45
N GLU A 1206 64.47 -100.17 37.95
CA GLU A 1206 63.90 -99.22 38.93
C GLU A 1206 62.93 -98.24 38.25
#